data_AF-A0A2G5K8E7-F1
#
_entry.id   AF-A0A2G5K8E7-F1
#
_cell.length_a   1.000
_cell.length_b   1.000
_cell.length_c   1.000
_cell.angle_alpha   90.00
_cell.angle_beta   90.00
_cell.angle_gamma   90.00
#
_symmetry.space_group_name_H-M   'P 1'
#
loop_
_entity.id
_entity.type
_entity.pdbx_description
1 polymer ?
#
loop_
_entity_poly.entity_id
_entity_poly.type
_entity_poly.pdbx_seq_one_letter_code
_entity_poly.pdbx_strand_id
1 'polypeptide(L)'
;MPFGLYKKPTYITFGSSGGGGGFVSSVNAQTGAVLLDTSHIEPSVDRNYVSDAQLAAIGTAGDAAGVFETLVDLRVASDIAIGDVVMTKGYHTAGDAGAARYEIVAANTGVDDGGSFIDLTGVNLQARAIFNGPVTLEQFGAIGDGQTSAVSALIAADAVSDHILLQSGGYLIDANTSISAQMHFIGGWVLVTNAAVLSLPLPQAGLEQIFDLQSGGVVDLVDGDVVHPEWWGGGATSIQRALDQSAVGARVALHGEYPIAGLAISDTHAGKSIVGADTGTQLQLIAGADVAAVSFDTIAGDVNVTLRNLVIDANKTGQGVNDINGIDFNGVSGVVLENIAILNAAQDGMAFLGADNNVTLLGKVEIAHSGRDGIDGTRVGTSQFNADIHCHHNTGRGVVIGAYGQVNAGFIKAENNGGEGVVWTCENPSYIHLLQCQDNGMAGLHYAGDALVIGTAIMPDNGVIATTTTTQCGVSDQGKHLRIRTLANPSREGADIVHNQKTLYFGNSIGAVVQTVNDTATQVNQVASGQTLNIFNTRRNLLGPKIIERRSYSGSLTEHNAIPYGFRPIQCPDIYGAVHIFDVGVNYYVTDTNLTRSSNGSQLELRISASADVNLNWGSSYRGADGNPLPATQMQTGQDYDFAFIRRAANWFLIP
;
A
#
# COMPACT_ATOMS: atom_id res chain seq x y z
N MET A 1 12.60 20.87 27.32
CA MET A 1 13.00 21.42 28.65
C MET A 1 13.70 20.33 29.44
N PRO A 2 14.97 20.49 29.86
CA PRO A 2 15.56 19.56 30.82
C PRO A 2 15.97 20.26 32.12
N PHE A 3 15.52 19.73 33.25
CA PHE A 3 16.07 20.05 34.57
C PHE A 3 17.34 19.19 34.77
N GLY A 4 18.50 19.83 34.70
CA GLY A 4 19.78 19.23 35.06
C GLY A 4 19.99 19.22 36.58
N LEU A 5 20.13 18.03 37.14
CA LEU A 5 20.63 17.81 38.51
C LEU A 5 22.15 18.09 38.53
N TYR A 6 22.52 19.32 38.88
CA TYR A 6 23.91 19.64 39.23
C TYR A 6 24.25 19.04 40.59
N LYS A 7 25.08 17.99 40.57
CA LYS A 7 25.70 17.40 41.76
C LYS A 7 26.68 18.44 42.35
N LYS A 8 26.46 18.87 43.59
CA LYS A 8 27.34 19.81 44.30
C LYS A 8 28.79 19.28 44.33
N PRO A 9 29.82 20.12 44.13
CA PRO A 9 31.20 19.70 44.29
C PRO A 9 31.44 19.27 45.74
N THR A 10 31.95 18.06 45.92
CA THR A 10 32.46 17.59 47.21
C THR A 10 33.80 18.29 47.45
N TYR A 11 33.84 19.27 48.37
CA TYR A 11 35.10 19.86 48.81
C TYR A 11 35.84 18.85 49.70
N ILE A 12 36.96 18.32 49.20
CA ILE A 12 37.89 17.53 50.02
C ILE A 12 38.57 18.50 50.98
N THR A 13 38.29 18.35 52.28
CA THR A 13 38.93 19.15 53.33
C THR A 13 40.12 18.38 53.87
N PHE A 14 41.35 18.82 53.58
CA PHE A 14 42.55 18.24 54.18
C PHE A 14 42.77 18.88 55.56
N GLY A 15 42.44 18.15 56.63
CA GLY A 15 42.82 18.54 57.98
C GLY A 15 44.21 18.00 58.30
N SER A 16 45.21 18.88 58.46
CA SER A 16 46.52 18.51 58.98
C SER A 16 46.74 19.12 60.37
N SER A 17 46.84 18.24 61.37
CA SER A 17 47.44 18.54 62.66
C SER A 17 48.91 18.12 62.62
N GLY A 18 49.82 19.07 62.40
CA GLY A 18 51.27 18.82 62.45
C GLY A 18 52.01 19.65 61.41
N GLY A 19 52.82 20.60 61.88
CA GLY A 19 53.47 21.63 61.07
C GLY A 19 54.36 21.09 59.94
N GLY A 20 54.09 21.58 58.73
CA GLY A 20 54.78 21.25 57.49
C GLY A 20 53.88 21.51 56.28
N GLY A 21 53.30 22.71 56.20
CA GLY A 21 52.28 23.05 55.19
C GLY A 21 52.90 23.48 53.86
N GLY A 22 53.01 22.54 52.91
CA GLY A 22 53.05 22.89 51.49
C GLY A 22 51.63 23.18 51.03
N PHE A 23 51.35 24.42 50.63
CA PHE A 23 50.04 24.81 50.11
C PHE A 23 49.94 24.44 48.63
N VAL A 24 48.89 23.71 48.26
CA VAL A 24 48.45 23.63 46.86
C VAL A 24 47.78 24.97 46.52
N SER A 25 48.40 25.76 45.64
CA SER A 25 47.93 27.11 45.31
C SER A 25 46.64 27.08 44.49
N SER A 26 46.53 26.12 43.57
CA SER A 26 45.32 25.92 42.77
C SER A 26 45.38 24.59 42.03
N VAL A 27 44.24 23.93 41.86
CA VAL A 27 44.07 22.82 40.90
C VAL A 27 43.31 23.38 39.70
N ASN A 28 43.87 23.25 38.50
CA ASN A 28 43.16 23.62 37.28
C ASN A 28 41.99 22.64 37.07
N ALA A 29 40.76 23.15 37.14
CA ALA A 29 39.55 22.33 37.10
C ALA A 29 39.30 21.64 35.74
N GLN A 30 39.97 22.05 34.66
CA GLN A 30 39.83 21.44 33.33
C GLN A 30 40.91 20.40 33.03
N THR A 31 42.12 20.54 33.57
CA THR A 31 43.24 19.63 33.26
C THR A 31 43.67 18.76 34.44
N GLY A 32 43.18 19.03 35.65
CA GLY A 32 43.65 18.38 36.88
C GLY A 32 45.06 18.81 37.32
N ALA A 33 45.69 19.75 36.61
CA ALA A 33 47.05 20.19 36.90
C ALA A 33 47.11 20.92 38.26
N VAL A 34 48.00 20.48 39.13
CA VAL A 34 48.22 21.04 40.47
C VAL A 34 49.36 22.06 40.39
N LEU A 35 49.05 23.33 40.61
CA LEU A 35 50.07 24.38 40.72
C LEU A 35 50.58 24.43 42.16
N LEU A 36 51.84 24.07 42.37
CA LEU A 36 52.52 24.19 43.66
C LEU A 36 53.22 25.56 43.71
N ASP A 37 52.70 26.47 44.52
CA ASP A 37 53.38 27.74 44.76
C ASP A 37 54.45 27.54 45.84
N THR A 38 55.72 27.66 45.43
CA THR A 38 56.89 27.53 46.31
C THR A 38 57.38 28.87 46.84
N SER A 39 56.66 29.97 46.58
CA SER A 39 57.04 31.33 47.00
C SER A 39 57.18 31.48 48.52
N HIS A 40 56.52 30.61 49.29
CA HIS A 40 56.54 30.58 50.76
C HIS A 40 57.71 29.78 51.37
N ILE A 41 58.51 29.08 50.55
CA ILE A 41 59.62 28.24 51.03
C ILE A 41 60.88 29.10 51.14
N GLU A 42 61.46 29.15 52.34
CA GLU A 42 62.62 29.99 52.64
C GLU A 42 63.83 29.57 51.77
N PRO A 43 64.59 30.51 51.15
CA PRO A 43 65.65 30.18 50.19
C PRO A 43 66.78 29.30 50.74
N SER A 44 66.89 29.15 52.07
CA SER A 44 67.92 28.36 52.73
C SER A 44 67.61 26.86 52.79
N VAL A 45 66.36 26.47 52.53
CA VAL A 45 65.94 25.07 52.39
C VAL A 45 65.98 24.73 50.91
N ASP A 46 66.99 23.93 50.55
CA ASP A 46 67.41 23.62 49.18
C ASP A 46 66.23 23.41 48.20
N ARG A 47 66.09 24.29 47.20
CA ARG A 47 65.09 24.22 46.11
C ARG A 47 65.31 23.00 45.18
N ASN A 48 66.26 22.13 45.49
CA ASN A 48 66.59 20.92 44.73
C ASN A 48 65.68 19.70 45.05
N TYR A 49 64.61 19.85 45.84
CA TYR A 49 63.73 18.72 46.20
C TYR A 49 62.81 18.21 45.09
N VAL A 50 62.77 18.89 43.95
CA VAL A 50 62.26 18.31 42.71
C VAL A 50 63.40 18.41 41.70
N SER A 51 64.33 17.47 41.79
CA SER A 51 65.33 17.29 40.73
C SER A 51 64.60 17.14 39.38
N ASP A 52 65.23 17.51 38.27
CA ASP A 52 64.66 17.29 36.92
C ASP A 52 64.22 15.81 36.71
N ALA A 53 64.81 14.88 37.47
CA ALA A 53 64.39 13.48 37.52
C ALA A 53 63.01 13.24 38.18
N GLN A 54 62.61 14.04 39.17
CA GLN A 54 61.29 13.98 39.79
C GLN A 54 60.24 14.74 38.96
N LEU A 55 60.64 15.80 38.26
CA LEU A 55 59.76 16.46 37.28
C LEU A 55 59.56 15.59 36.03
N ALA A 56 60.55 14.79 35.64
CA ALA A 56 60.38 13.72 34.66
C ALA A 56 59.51 12.56 35.21
N ALA A 57 59.64 12.20 36.49
CA ALA A 57 58.80 11.18 37.10
C ALA A 57 57.32 11.59 37.26
N ILE A 58 57.04 12.89 37.38
CA ILE A 58 55.67 13.44 37.49
C ILE A 58 55.14 13.92 36.13
N GLY A 59 56.01 14.39 35.23
CA GLY A 59 55.70 14.87 33.88
C GLY A 59 55.53 13.77 32.82
N THR A 60 55.84 12.52 33.15
CA THR A 60 55.64 11.36 32.24
C THR A 60 54.66 10.32 32.80
N ALA A 61 53.91 10.69 33.86
CA ALA A 61 52.85 9.85 34.43
C ALA A 61 51.45 10.16 33.83
N GLY A 62 51.40 10.98 32.77
CA GLY A 62 50.17 11.43 32.11
C GLY A 62 49.91 10.83 30.73
N ASP A 63 50.95 10.41 30.00
CA ASP A 63 50.78 9.50 28.87
C ASP A 63 50.61 8.12 29.47
N ALA A 64 49.36 7.74 29.74
CA ALA A 64 49.05 6.38 30.16
C ALA A 64 49.72 5.43 29.16
N ALA A 65 50.72 4.66 29.62
CA ALA A 65 51.40 3.66 28.82
C ALA A 65 50.33 2.88 28.04
N GLY A 66 50.32 3.05 26.72
CA GLY A 66 49.29 2.47 25.86
C GLY A 66 48.17 3.41 25.37
N VAL A 67 48.34 4.73 25.28
CA VAL A 67 47.44 5.59 24.48
C VAL A 67 48.20 6.29 23.36
N PHE A 68 47.76 6.10 22.13
CA PHE A 68 48.36 6.64 20.90
C PHE A 68 47.38 7.60 20.21
N GLU A 69 47.88 8.64 19.53
CA GLU A 69 47.00 9.56 18.79
C GLU A 69 46.36 8.88 17.58
N THR A 70 47.16 8.10 16.84
CA THR A 70 46.74 7.42 15.60
C THR A 70 47.24 5.98 15.53
N LEU A 71 46.77 5.23 14.55
CA LEU A 71 47.29 3.88 14.29
C LEU A 71 48.75 3.91 13.80
N VAL A 72 49.15 4.96 13.08
CA VAL A 72 50.54 5.14 12.63
C VAL A 72 51.49 5.23 13.83
N ASP A 73 51.11 5.98 14.87
CA ASP A 73 51.91 6.10 16.09
C ASP A 73 52.05 4.76 16.82
N LEU A 74 50.96 3.99 16.89
CA LEU A 74 50.98 2.64 17.47
C LEU A 74 51.88 1.68 16.68
N ARG A 75 51.84 1.71 15.34
CA ARG A 75 52.66 0.80 14.50
C ARG A 75 54.17 0.99 14.72
N VAL A 76 54.62 2.21 15.01
CA VAL A 76 56.04 2.53 15.22
C VAL A 76 56.46 2.56 16.68
N ALA A 77 55.54 2.32 17.61
CA ALA A 77 55.84 2.26 19.04
C ALA A 77 56.91 1.19 19.32
N SER A 78 57.91 1.55 20.16
CA SER A 78 59.06 0.69 20.48
C SER A 78 59.01 0.13 21.91
N ASP A 79 58.08 0.62 22.73
CA ASP A 79 57.99 0.40 24.18
C ASP A 79 56.69 -0.30 24.59
N ILE A 80 56.29 -1.29 23.80
CA ILE A 80 55.12 -2.16 24.04
C ILE A 80 55.54 -3.63 24.03
N ALA A 81 54.86 -4.45 24.83
CA ALA A 81 55.14 -5.87 25.00
C ALA A 81 53.87 -6.73 24.89
N ILE A 82 54.04 -8.03 24.65
CA ILE A 82 52.92 -8.99 24.60
C ILE A 82 52.14 -8.96 25.93
N GLY A 83 50.82 -8.85 25.82
CA GLY A 83 49.88 -8.77 26.95
C GLY A 83 49.51 -7.34 27.34
N ASP A 84 50.20 -6.32 26.81
CA ASP A 84 49.80 -4.92 27.02
C ASP A 84 48.46 -4.65 26.36
N VAL A 85 47.65 -3.79 26.99
CA VAL A 85 46.41 -3.28 26.43
C VAL A 85 46.59 -1.81 26.12
N VAL A 86 46.48 -1.47 24.83
CA VAL A 86 46.69 -0.12 24.32
C VAL A 86 45.43 0.40 23.62
N MET A 87 45.39 1.69 23.32
CA MET A 87 44.26 2.37 22.70
C MET A 87 44.76 3.44 21.73
N THR A 88 44.11 3.56 20.57
CA THR A 88 44.28 4.72 19.68
C THR A 88 43.14 5.71 19.91
N LYS A 89 43.39 7.02 19.74
CA LYS A 89 42.36 8.07 19.77
C LYS A 89 41.64 8.22 18.43
N GLY A 90 42.20 7.65 17.37
CA GLY A 90 41.64 7.57 16.01
C GLY A 90 42.49 6.68 15.12
N TYR A 91 42.07 6.47 13.87
CA TYR A 91 42.80 5.66 12.91
C TYR A 91 43.88 6.47 12.19
N HIS A 92 43.45 7.54 11.51
CA HIS A 92 44.27 8.49 10.75
C HIS A 92 44.54 9.76 11.55
N THR A 93 43.55 10.24 12.31
CA THR A 93 43.65 11.42 13.18
C THR A 93 42.85 11.24 14.45
N ALA A 94 43.31 11.79 15.57
CA ALA A 94 42.58 11.69 16.83
C ALA A 94 41.15 12.24 16.71
N GLY A 95 40.15 11.41 17.05
CA GLY A 95 38.74 11.77 16.98
C GLY A 95 38.02 11.44 15.67
N ASP A 96 38.67 10.79 14.70
CA ASP A 96 38.07 10.37 13.42
C ASP A 96 37.15 9.15 13.50
N ALA A 97 36.59 8.85 14.69
CA ALA A 97 35.80 7.65 15.00
C ALA A 97 36.54 6.30 14.86
N GLY A 98 37.76 6.25 14.32
CA GLY A 98 38.56 5.03 14.15
C GLY A 98 39.32 4.59 15.41
N ALA A 99 38.96 5.11 16.57
CA ALA A 99 39.56 4.75 17.85
C ALA A 99 39.26 3.28 18.18
N ALA A 100 40.28 2.55 18.66
CA ALA A 100 40.12 1.17 19.07
C ALA A 100 41.04 0.83 20.26
N ARG A 101 40.68 -0.24 20.97
CA ARG A 101 41.51 -0.86 22.00
C ARG A 101 42.13 -2.13 21.45
N TYR A 102 43.37 -2.39 21.80
CA TYR A 102 44.13 -3.52 21.29
C TYR A 102 44.82 -4.26 22.43
N GLU A 103 44.89 -5.58 22.33
CA GLU A 103 45.83 -6.41 23.08
C GLU A 103 47.05 -6.68 22.20
N ILE A 104 48.24 -6.45 22.73
CA ILE A 104 49.49 -6.75 22.01
C ILE A 104 49.74 -8.25 22.10
N VAL A 105 49.88 -8.90 20.95
CA VAL A 105 50.08 -10.35 20.80
C VAL A 105 51.36 -10.62 20.00
N ALA A 106 51.75 -11.89 19.93
CA ALA A 106 52.89 -12.28 19.11
C ALA A 106 52.65 -11.95 17.62
N ALA A 107 53.71 -11.64 16.88
CA ALA A 107 53.60 -11.45 15.43
C ALA A 107 52.98 -12.67 14.72
N ASN A 108 52.21 -12.43 13.66
CA ASN A 108 51.51 -13.46 12.89
C ASN A 108 50.46 -14.26 13.71
N THR A 109 49.84 -13.66 14.73
CA THR A 109 48.72 -14.29 15.45
C THR A 109 47.46 -14.33 14.59
N GLY A 110 47.21 -13.25 13.83
CA GLY A 110 46.20 -13.14 12.79
C GLY A 110 46.78 -12.57 11.50
N VAL A 111 45.91 -12.35 10.51
CA VAL A 111 46.26 -11.69 9.24
C VAL A 111 46.11 -10.19 9.41
N ASP A 112 47.12 -9.38 9.07
CA ASP A 112 46.97 -7.92 9.06
C ASP A 112 45.88 -7.53 8.06
N ASP A 113 44.73 -7.12 8.59
CA ASP A 113 43.54 -6.69 7.84
C ASP A 113 43.33 -5.17 7.97
N GLY A 114 44.31 -4.47 8.56
CA GLY A 114 44.23 -3.05 8.81
C GLY A 114 43.30 -2.66 9.95
N GLY A 115 42.74 -3.58 10.74
CA GLY A 115 41.83 -3.23 11.84
C GLY A 115 41.80 -4.24 12.99
N SER A 116 41.36 -5.48 12.75
CA SER A 116 41.24 -6.51 13.79
C SER A 116 42.59 -7.08 14.22
N PHE A 117 43.52 -7.23 13.28
CA PHE A 117 44.92 -7.55 13.54
C PHE A 117 45.81 -6.58 12.76
N ILE A 118 46.83 -6.04 13.42
CA ILE A 118 47.65 -4.97 12.86
C ILE A 118 49.12 -5.24 13.18
N ASP A 119 49.96 -5.38 12.17
CA ASP A 119 51.39 -5.63 12.36
C ASP A 119 52.11 -4.37 12.86
N LEU A 120 52.90 -4.54 13.92
CA LEU A 120 53.61 -3.46 14.63
C LEU A 120 55.09 -3.50 14.26
N THR A 121 55.49 -2.61 13.37
CA THR A 121 56.84 -2.59 12.77
C THR A 121 57.92 -2.12 13.76
N GLY A 122 57.55 -1.35 14.79
CA GLY A 122 58.47 -0.87 15.82
C GLY A 122 59.02 -1.97 16.74
N VAL A 123 58.25 -3.06 16.95
CA VAL A 123 58.57 -4.12 17.92
C VAL A 123 58.49 -5.55 17.35
N ASN A 124 58.14 -5.72 16.07
CA ASN A 124 57.89 -7.04 15.45
C ASN A 124 56.87 -7.87 16.26
N LEU A 125 55.77 -7.22 16.66
CA LEU A 125 54.61 -7.80 17.33
C LEU A 125 53.35 -7.50 16.50
N GLN A 126 52.17 -7.85 17.01
CA GLN A 126 50.90 -7.55 16.37
C GLN A 126 49.91 -7.01 17.40
N ALA A 127 49.08 -6.04 17.03
CA ALA A 127 47.97 -5.56 17.84
C ALA A 127 46.70 -6.30 17.43
N ARG A 128 45.99 -6.92 18.38
CA ARG A 128 44.67 -7.54 18.18
C ARG A 128 43.59 -6.64 18.76
N ALA A 129 42.68 -6.14 17.93
CA ALA A 129 41.59 -5.29 18.37
C ALA A 129 40.63 -6.03 19.32
N ILE A 130 40.12 -5.30 20.31
CA ILE A 130 39.14 -5.79 21.28
C ILE A 130 37.81 -5.09 20.99
N PHE A 131 36.91 -5.77 20.27
CA PHE A 131 35.59 -5.25 19.95
C PHE A 131 34.58 -5.60 21.06
N ASN A 132 33.84 -4.59 21.53
CA ASN A 132 32.76 -4.74 22.52
C ASN A 132 31.46 -4.15 21.95
N GLY A 133 30.93 -4.77 20.89
CA GLY A 133 29.71 -4.31 20.20
C GLY A 133 29.93 -4.13 18.69
N PRO A 134 29.04 -3.35 18.02
CA PRO A 134 29.19 -3.02 16.60
C PRO A 134 30.53 -2.35 16.32
N VAL A 135 31.07 -2.60 15.12
CA VAL A 135 32.31 -1.98 14.64
C VAL A 135 32.01 -0.88 13.65
N THR A 136 32.92 0.09 13.53
CA THR A 136 32.81 1.19 12.55
C THR A 136 33.79 0.96 11.40
N LEU A 137 33.53 1.50 10.22
CA LEU A 137 34.44 1.34 9.07
C LEU A 137 35.76 2.09 9.28
N GLU A 138 35.73 3.17 10.05
CA GLU A 138 36.90 3.97 10.41
C GLU A 138 37.91 3.18 11.25
N GLN A 139 37.45 2.21 12.06
CA GLN A 139 38.33 1.29 12.80
C GLN A 139 39.14 0.38 11.87
N PHE A 140 38.75 0.26 10.60
CA PHE A 140 39.46 -0.46 9.54
C PHE A 140 40.03 0.49 8.48
N GLY A 141 40.12 1.79 8.79
CA GLY A 141 40.81 2.77 7.97
C GLY A 141 39.96 3.47 6.90
N ALA A 142 38.64 3.28 6.88
CA ALA A 142 37.77 4.13 6.07
C ALA A 142 37.84 5.60 6.52
N ILE A 143 37.72 6.53 5.57
CA ILE A 143 37.80 7.98 5.85
C ILE A 143 36.41 8.63 6.00
N GLY A 144 35.39 8.11 5.31
CA GLY A 144 34.04 8.69 5.33
C GLY A 144 33.90 9.99 4.52
N ASP A 145 34.78 10.24 3.55
CA ASP A 145 34.82 11.45 2.72
C ASP A 145 34.02 11.36 1.40
N GLY A 146 33.46 10.19 1.09
CA GLY A 146 32.77 9.90 -0.17
C GLY A 146 33.68 9.89 -1.40
N GLN A 147 35.00 9.87 -1.22
CA GLN A 147 35.99 9.93 -2.32
C GLN A 147 37.02 8.81 -2.24
N THR A 148 37.37 8.39 -1.02
CA THR A 148 38.31 7.31 -0.77
C THR A 148 37.54 6.00 -0.64
N SER A 149 37.97 4.98 -1.40
CA SER A 149 37.32 3.66 -1.37
C SER A 149 37.29 3.07 0.03
N ALA A 150 36.11 2.64 0.46
CA ALA A 150 35.84 2.00 1.73
C ALA A 150 35.74 0.46 1.60
N VAL A 151 35.99 -0.11 0.42
CA VAL A 151 35.76 -1.53 0.11
C VAL A 151 36.55 -2.45 1.04
N SER A 152 37.86 -2.21 1.23
CA SER A 152 38.70 -3.05 2.10
C SER A 152 38.27 -2.97 3.56
N ALA A 153 37.94 -1.77 4.03
CA ALA A 153 37.46 -1.54 5.39
C ALA A 153 36.10 -2.24 5.63
N LEU A 154 35.21 -2.20 4.63
CA LEU A 154 33.91 -2.84 4.68
C LEU A 154 34.03 -4.37 4.74
N ILE A 155 34.88 -4.98 3.91
CA ILE A 155 35.12 -6.44 3.93
C ILE A 155 35.74 -6.88 5.25
N ALA A 156 36.71 -6.11 5.78
CA ALA A 156 37.35 -6.43 7.06
C ALA A 156 36.35 -6.31 8.23
N ALA A 157 35.49 -5.29 8.22
CA ALA A 157 34.43 -5.11 9.22
C ALA A 157 33.39 -6.24 9.18
N ASP A 158 32.95 -6.64 7.99
CA ASP A 158 31.99 -7.75 7.78
C ASP A 158 32.55 -9.08 8.29
N ALA A 159 33.86 -9.32 8.12
CA ALA A 159 34.50 -10.56 8.55
C ALA A 159 34.56 -10.73 10.08
N VAL A 160 34.40 -9.66 10.86
CA VAL A 160 34.61 -9.69 12.33
C VAL A 160 33.40 -9.28 13.16
N SER A 161 32.33 -8.77 12.54
CA SER A 161 31.12 -8.33 13.24
C SER A 161 29.86 -8.56 12.42
N ASP A 162 28.82 -9.07 13.06
CA ASP A 162 27.48 -9.18 12.46
C ASP A 162 26.79 -7.80 12.34
N HIS A 163 27.35 -6.74 12.92
CA HIS A 163 26.81 -5.38 12.91
C HIS A 163 27.89 -4.35 12.58
N ILE A 164 27.66 -3.57 11.52
CA ILE A 164 28.51 -2.48 11.08
C ILE A 164 27.80 -1.15 11.31
N LEU A 165 28.47 -0.23 12.00
CA LEU A 165 27.98 1.09 12.29
C LEU A 165 28.57 2.10 11.30
N LEU A 166 27.70 2.77 10.55
CA LEU A 166 28.10 3.85 9.66
C LEU A 166 27.89 5.18 10.35
N GLN A 167 29.02 5.82 10.67
CA GLN A 167 29.06 7.17 11.24
C GLN A 167 28.66 8.20 10.18
N SER A 168 28.47 9.45 10.59
CA SER A 168 28.21 10.54 9.65
C SER A 168 29.36 10.68 8.65
N GLY A 169 29.06 10.61 7.35
CA GLY A 169 30.05 10.62 6.28
C GLY A 169 29.52 9.95 5.01
N GLY A 170 30.33 9.99 3.95
CA GLY A 170 30.10 9.25 2.71
C GLY A 170 31.10 8.11 2.57
N TYR A 171 30.65 6.90 2.24
CA TYR A 171 31.57 5.75 2.05
C TYR A 171 31.53 5.29 0.60
N LEU A 172 32.65 5.44 -0.11
CA LEU A 172 32.77 5.07 -1.52
C LEU A 172 32.94 3.56 -1.68
N ILE A 173 32.01 2.93 -2.40
CA ILE A 173 32.10 1.55 -2.90
C ILE A 173 32.32 1.62 -4.41
N ASP A 174 33.53 1.31 -4.83
CA ASP A 174 34.00 1.37 -6.22
C ASP A 174 34.40 0.00 -6.79
N ALA A 175 34.10 -1.09 -6.07
CA ALA A 175 34.26 -2.47 -6.52
C ALA A 175 33.11 -3.35 -6.02
N ASN A 176 32.81 -4.42 -6.78
CA ASN A 176 31.79 -5.40 -6.41
C ASN A 176 32.10 -5.99 -5.04
N THR A 177 31.14 -5.85 -4.12
CA THR A 177 31.29 -6.24 -2.72
C THR A 177 29.99 -6.85 -2.24
N SER A 178 30.09 -7.94 -1.49
CA SER A 178 28.95 -8.55 -0.81
C SER A 178 29.26 -8.60 0.67
N ILE A 179 28.31 -8.17 1.50
CA ILE A 179 28.40 -8.23 2.96
C ILE A 179 27.24 -9.04 3.53
N SER A 180 27.48 -9.65 4.68
CA SER A 180 26.48 -10.42 5.44
C SER A 180 26.02 -9.71 6.71
N ALA A 181 26.84 -8.78 7.22
CA ALA A 181 26.56 -8.00 8.41
C ALA A 181 25.41 -7.01 8.21
N GLN A 182 24.65 -6.76 9.29
CA GLN A 182 23.64 -5.71 9.31
C GLN A 182 24.29 -4.33 9.42
N MET A 183 23.91 -3.42 8.52
CA MET A 183 24.36 -2.03 8.55
C MET A 183 23.40 -1.17 9.38
N HIS A 184 23.95 -0.42 10.35
CA HIS A 184 23.24 0.56 11.15
C HIS A 184 23.78 1.96 10.85
N PHE A 185 22.90 2.83 10.38
CA PHE A 185 23.23 4.19 9.95
C PHE A 185 22.92 5.18 11.09
N ILE A 186 23.95 5.83 11.66
CA ILE A 186 23.78 6.90 12.67
C ILE A 186 23.62 8.29 12.02
N GLY A 187 23.91 8.39 10.72
CA GLY A 187 23.89 9.63 9.95
C GLY A 187 24.79 9.60 8.71
N GLY A 188 25.42 8.47 8.42
CA GLY A 188 26.17 8.25 7.19
C GLY A 188 25.31 7.82 6.01
N TRP A 189 25.90 7.90 4.84
CA TRP A 189 25.36 7.39 3.58
C TRP A 189 26.45 6.64 2.81
N VAL A 190 26.04 5.70 1.97
CA VAL A 190 26.92 4.88 1.15
C VAL A 190 26.84 5.37 -0.28
N LEU A 191 28.00 5.65 -0.85
CA LEU A 191 28.15 6.03 -2.24
C LEU A 191 28.56 4.80 -3.05
N VAL A 192 27.71 4.32 -3.95
CA VAL A 192 28.05 3.21 -4.85
C VAL A 192 28.32 3.75 -6.25
N THR A 193 29.47 3.43 -6.82
CA THR A 193 29.96 4.07 -8.05
C THR A 193 30.29 3.09 -9.17
N ASN A 194 30.29 3.65 -10.39
CA ASN A 194 30.82 3.12 -11.66
C ASN A 194 30.86 1.58 -11.80
N ALA A 195 29.67 0.99 -11.97
CA ALA A 195 29.45 -0.44 -12.18
C ALA A 195 29.79 -1.37 -10.99
N ALA A 196 30.04 -0.81 -9.80
CA ALA A 196 30.11 -1.60 -8.58
C ALA A 196 28.72 -2.11 -8.19
N VAL A 197 28.66 -3.38 -7.77
CA VAL A 197 27.50 -4.00 -7.13
C VAL A 197 27.79 -4.13 -5.64
N LEU A 198 26.96 -3.51 -4.80
CA LEU A 198 26.97 -3.72 -3.36
C LEU A 198 25.81 -4.64 -2.98
N SER A 199 26.10 -5.88 -2.63
CA SER A 199 25.09 -6.81 -2.11
C SER A 199 25.06 -6.77 -0.59
N LEU A 200 23.91 -6.47 0.03
CA LEU A 200 23.77 -6.41 1.49
C LEU A 200 22.41 -6.91 1.99
N PRO A 201 22.28 -7.26 3.29
CA PRO A 201 20.99 -7.49 3.93
C PRO A 201 20.12 -6.22 3.93
N LEU A 202 18.83 -6.35 4.21
CA LEU A 202 17.93 -5.19 4.27
C LEU A 202 18.36 -4.17 5.34
N PRO A 203 18.47 -2.88 4.98
CA PRO A 203 18.58 -1.80 5.95
C PRO A 203 17.33 -1.69 6.83
N GLN A 204 17.46 -1.00 7.96
CA GLN A 204 16.32 -0.68 8.81
C GLN A 204 15.35 0.29 8.10
N ALA A 205 14.05 0.10 8.34
CA ALA A 205 13.01 1.01 7.83
C ALA A 205 13.11 2.40 8.49
N GLY A 206 12.62 3.44 7.80
CA GLY A 206 12.61 4.82 8.29
C GLY A 206 13.95 5.56 8.16
N LEU A 207 14.94 4.95 7.50
CA LEU A 207 16.18 5.62 7.09
C LEU A 207 15.96 6.38 5.78
N GLU A 208 16.58 7.54 5.65
CA GLU A 208 16.51 8.38 4.45
C GLU A 208 17.91 8.59 3.85
N GLN A 209 17.99 8.58 2.53
CA GLN A 209 19.17 8.87 1.70
C GLN A 209 20.43 8.11 2.12
N ILE A 210 20.30 6.82 2.43
CA ILE A 210 21.43 5.96 2.79
C ILE A 210 22.24 5.47 1.59
N PHE A 211 21.70 5.57 0.37
CA PHE A 211 22.39 5.23 -0.87
C PHE A 211 22.43 6.43 -1.82
N ASP A 212 23.63 6.75 -2.30
CA ASP A 212 23.84 7.58 -3.48
C ASP A 212 24.44 6.71 -4.59
N LEU A 213 23.79 6.68 -5.76
CA LEU A 213 24.23 5.87 -6.90
C LEU A 213 24.82 6.79 -7.96
N GLN A 214 26.09 6.58 -8.31
CA GLN A 214 26.75 7.27 -9.42
C GLN A 214 27.09 6.30 -10.56
N SER A 215 26.94 6.78 -11.79
CA SER A 215 27.46 6.15 -13.01
C SER A 215 27.19 4.64 -13.12
N GLY A 216 25.97 4.19 -12.81
CA GLY A 216 25.58 2.78 -12.97
C GLY A 216 25.97 1.85 -11.82
N GLY A 217 26.28 2.37 -10.63
CA GLY A 217 26.34 1.57 -9.40
C GLY A 217 25.00 0.88 -9.09
N VAL A 218 25.07 -0.31 -8.51
CA VAL A 218 23.92 -1.16 -8.18
C VAL A 218 23.98 -1.55 -6.70
N VAL A 219 22.84 -1.48 -6.01
CA VAL A 219 22.62 -2.02 -4.67
C VAL A 219 21.72 -3.24 -4.80
N ASP A 220 22.25 -4.40 -4.45
CA ASP A 220 21.57 -5.69 -4.52
C ASP A 220 21.13 -6.11 -3.11
N LEU A 221 19.83 -6.13 -2.88
CA LEU A 221 19.25 -6.41 -1.57
C LEU A 221 18.91 -7.90 -1.46
N VAL A 222 19.81 -8.68 -0.87
CA VAL A 222 19.89 -10.15 -1.07
C VAL A 222 18.72 -10.93 -0.43
N ASP A 223 18.06 -10.37 0.59
CA ASP A 223 17.02 -11.07 1.36
C ASP A 223 15.78 -10.20 1.62
N GLY A 224 15.49 -9.29 0.70
CA GLY A 224 14.54 -8.21 0.95
C GLY A 224 13.17 -8.36 0.29
N ASP A 225 12.15 -8.73 1.08
CA ASP A 225 10.75 -8.64 0.63
C ASP A 225 10.26 -7.19 0.51
N VAL A 226 10.86 -6.26 1.26
CA VAL A 226 10.38 -4.88 1.36
C VAL A 226 11.52 -3.88 1.12
N VAL A 227 11.33 -3.02 0.14
CA VAL A 227 12.27 -1.97 -0.27
C VAL A 227 11.62 -0.60 -0.09
N HIS A 228 12.39 0.36 0.41
CA HIS A 228 11.91 1.70 0.78
C HIS A 228 12.58 2.75 -0.11
N PRO A 229 11.84 3.54 -0.92
CA PRO A 229 12.43 4.57 -1.79
C PRO A 229 13.23 5.61 -1.04
N GLU A 230 12.88 5.89 0.21
CA GLU A 230 13.57 6.81 1.09
C GLU A 230 15.06 6.53 1.15
N TRP A 231 15.47 5.27 1.01
CA TRP A 231 16.88 4.89 1.01
C TRP A 231 17.69 5.56 -0.10
N TRP A 232 17.07 5.94 -1.22
CA TRP A 232 17.70 6.71 -2.31
C TRP A 232 17.37 8.21 -2.28
N GLY A 233 16.73 8.67 -1.19
CA GLY A 233 16.28 10.05 -0.97
C GLY A 233 14.78 10.27 -1.29
N GLY A 234 14.27 11.46 -0.98
CA GLY A 234 12.86 11.85 -1.20
C GLY A 234 12.56 12.46 -2.57
N GLY A 235 13.43 12.28 -3.56
CA GLY A 235 13.34 12.94 -4.88
C GLY A 235 12.44 12.20 -5.89
N ALA A 236 12.17 12.87 -7.02
CA ALA A 236 11.30 12.38 -8.09
C ALA A 236 11.71 11.05 -8.77
N THR A 237 12.92 10.56 -8.48
CA THR A 237 13.50 9.33 -9.05
C THR A 237 13.67 8.21 -8.02
N SER A 238 13.34 8.44 -6.74
CA SER A 238 13.63 7.48 -5.68
C SER A 238 12.83 6.19 -5.82
N ILE A 239 11.56 6.28 -6.23
CA ILE A 239 10.71 5.11 -6.50
C ILE A 239 11.27 4.30 -7.67
N GLN A 240 11.69 4.97 -8.75
CA GLN A 240 12.29 4.30 -9.91
C GLN A 240 13.56 3.56 -9.49
N ARG A 241 14.42 4.20 -8.69
CA ARG A 241 15.63 3.55 -8.15
C ARG A 241 15.28 2.35 -7.28
N ALA A 242 14.33 2.48 -6.36
CA ALA A 242 13.89 1.38 -5.52
C ALA A 242 13.38 0.19 -6.35
N LEU A 243 12.62 0.45 -7.41
CA LEU A 243 12.17 -0.56 -8.35
C LEU A 243 13.34 -1.19 -9.12
N ASP A 244 14.26 -0.40 -9.66
CA ASP A 244 15.40 -0.89 -10.44
C ASP A 244 16.32 -1.77 -9.59
N GLN A 245 16.50 -1.42 -8.31
CA GLN A 245 17.40 -2.10 -7.38
C GLN A 245 16.76 -3.28 -6.64
N SER A 246 15.43 -3.43 -6.67
CA SER A 246 14.77 -4.52 -5.94
C SER A 246 14.87 -5.86 -6.69
N ALA A 247 14.96 -6.95 -5.94
CA ALA A 247 14.86 -8.30 -6.49
C ALA A 247 13.45 -8.58 -7.08
N VAL A 248 13.34 -9.63 -7.90
CA VAL A 248 12.04 -10.16 -8.34
C VAL A 248 11.26 -10.65 -7.12
N GLY A 249 9.96 -10.36 -7.05
CA GLY A 249 9.11 -10.68 -5.90
C GLY A 249 9.10 -9.60 -4.82
N ALA A 250 10.02 -8.64 -4.86
CA ALA A 250 10.10 -7.58 -3.87
C ALA A 250 8.91 -6.61 -3.93
N ARG A 251 8.62 -6.01 -2.77
CA ARG A 251 7.61 -4.97 -2.57
C ARG A 251 8.28 -3.63 -2.28
N VAL A 252 8.09 -2.65 -3.14
CA VAL A 252 8.43 -1.25 -2.88
C VAL A 252 7.32 -0.65 -2.01
N ALA A 253 7.60 -0.42 -0.73
CA ALA A 253 6.64 0.09 0.23
C ALA A 253 6.72 1.61 0.34
N LEU A 254 5.56 2.27 0.27
CA LEU A 254 5.42 3.71 0.18
C LEU A 254 4.62 4.27 1.38
N HIS A 255 5.14 5.30 2.04
CA HIS A 255 4.59 5.95 3.22
C HIS A 255 4.43 7.47 2.99
N GLY A 256 3.22 7.90 2.62
CA GLY A 256 2.91 9.33 2.43
C GLY A 256 2.91 9.76 0.96
N GLU A 257 3.38 10.98 0.70
CA GLU A 257 3.34 11.62 -0.61
C GLU A 257 4.73 11.63 -1.27
N TYR A 258 4.80 11.15 -2.51
CA TYR A 258 6.02 11.10 -3.29
C TYR A 258 5.87 11.96 -4.55
N PRO A 259 6.70 13.01 -4.72
CA PRO A 259 6.80 13.67 -6.01
C PRO A 259 7.39 12.67 -7.02
N ILE A 260 6.89 12.66 -8.24
CA ILE A 260 7.43 11.85 -9.34
C ILE A 260 7.55 12.69 -10.62
N ALA A 261 8.55 12.38 -11.45
CA ALA A 261 8.73 13.01 -12.77
C ALA A 261 8.11 12.17 -13.89
N GLY A 262 7.24 11.23 -13.54
CA GLY A 262 6.81 10.09 -14.36
C GLY A 262 7.48 8.81 -13.87
N LEU A 263 6.68 7.78 -13.60
CA LEU A 263 7.14 6.46 -13.18
C LEU A 263 7.05 5.48 -14.35
N ALA A 264 8.18 4.96 -14.81
CA ALA A 264 8.23 4.05 -15.95
C ALA A 264 8.39 2.60 -15.50
N ILE A 265 7.41 1.77 -15.85
CA ILE A 265 7.38 0.34 -15.55
C ILE A 265 7.55 -0.44 -16.86
N SER A 266 8.41 -1.45 -16.82
CA SER A 266 8.90 -2.22 -17.98
C SER A 266 9.13 -3.70 -17.61
N ASP A 267 9.66 -4.50 -18.53
CA ASP A 267 10.02 -5.91 -18.34
C ASP A 267 11.02 -6.15 -17.22
N THR A 268 11.99 -5.25 -17.01
CA THR A 268 12.96 -5.33 -15.90
C THR A 268 12.30 -5.26 -14.53
N HIS A 269 11.02 -4.88 -14.47
CA HIS A 269 10.25 -4.78 -13.24
C HIS A 269 9.37 -6.01 -12.97
N ALA A 270 9.48 -7.06 -13.78
CA ALA A 270 8.60 -8.20 -13.66
C ALA A 270 8.63 -8.88 -12.29
N GLY A 271 7.44 -9.22 -11.78
CA GLY A 271 7.22 -9.85 -10.48
C GLY A 271 7.37 -8.91 -9.28
N LYS A 272 7.52 -7.60 -9.48
CA LYS A 272 7.63 -6.61 -8.40
C LYS A 272 6.27 -6.00 -8.06
N SER A 273 6.15 -5.44 -6.86
CA SER A 273 4.95 -4.71 -6.45
C SER A 273 5.28 -3.34 -5.85
N ILE A 274 4.41 -2.36 -6.07
CA ILE A 274 4.45 -1.05 -5.40
C ILE A 274 3.21 -0.96 -4.52
N VAL A 275 3.41 -0.75 -3.23
CA VAL A 275 2.35 -0.84 -2.24
C VAL A 275 2.37 0.37 -1.32
N GLY A 276 1.28 1.13 -1.33
CA GLY A 276 1.04 2.15 -0.33
C GLY A 276 0.68 1.55 1.01
N ALA A 277 1.17 2.18 2.08
CA ALA A 277 0.86 1.83 3.46
C ALA A 277 -0.65 1.91 3.73
N ASP A 278 -1.33 2.85 3.09
CA ASP A 278 -2.77 3.03 3.11
C ASP A 278 -3.27 3.69 1.83
N THR A 279 -4.59 3.90 1.74
CA THR A 279 -5.26 4.55 0.60
C THR A 279 -4.94 6.04 0.43
N GLY A 280 -4.17 6.63 1.35
CA GLY A 280 -3.71 8.02 1.28
C GLY A 280 -2.27 8.15 0.78
N THR A 281 -1.54 7.05 0.58
CA THR A 281 -0.22 7.10 -0.07
C THR A 281 -0.38 7.63 -1.49
N GLN A 282 0.33 8.72 -1.80
CA GLN A 282 0.14 9.47 -3.04
C GLN A 282 1.42 9.51 -3.88
N LEU A 283 1.26 9.24 -5.18
CA LEU A 283 2.22 9.53 -6.22
C LEU A 283 1.77 10.82 -6.92
N GLN A 284 2.48 11.93 -6.73
CA GLN A 284 2.12 13.22 -7.33
C GLN A 284 3.10 13.60 -8.43
N LEU A 285 2.59 13.80 -9.64
CA LEU A 285 3.39 14.28 -10.75
C LEU A 285 3.85 15.73 -10.50
N ILE A 286 5.16 15.98 -10.58
CA ILE A 286 5.73 17.32 -10.41
C ILE A 286 5.20 18.28 -11.48
N ALA A 287 5.12 19.57 -11.14
CA ALA A 287 4.69 20.59 -12.09
C ALA A 287 5.65 20.71 -13.28
N GLY A 288 5.08 20.88 -14.48
CA GLY A 288 5.83 20.99 -15.73
C GLY A 288 6.36 19.66 -16.29
N ALA A 289 5.96 18.52 -15.72
CA ALA A 289 6.16 17.24 -16.38
C ALA A 289 5.34 17.17 -17.67
N ASP A 290 5.82 16.39 -18.65
CA ASP A 290 5.18 16.20 -19.96
C ASP A 290 5.11 14.70 -20.29
N VAL A 291 4.74 13.91 -19.28
CA VAL A 291 4.64 12.44 -19.34
C VAL A 291 3.51 11.99 -18.44
N ALA A 292 2.97 10.79 -18.69
CA ALA A 292 2.01 10.17 -17.77
C ALA A 292 2.60 10.00 -16.36
N ALA A 293 1.75 10.07 -15.34
CA ALA A 293 2.21 9.89 -13.96
C ALA A 293 2.79 8.48 -13.77
N VAL A 294 2.12 7.46 -14.30
CA VAL A 294 2.65 6.10 -14.39
C VAL A 294 2.52 5.60 -15.83
N SER A 295 3.57 5.01 -16.37
CA SER A 295 3.56 4.42 -17.71
C SER A 295 4.03 2.98 -17.65
N PHE A 296 3.26 2.08 -18.23
CA PHE A 296 3.65 0.71 -18.54
C PHE A 296 3.98 0.65 -20.03
N ASP A 297 5.27 0.70 -20.39
CA ASP A 297 5.69 0.64 -21.80
C ASP A 297 5.62 -0.79 -22.36
N THR A 298 5.79 -1.03 -23.66
CA THR A 298 5.64 -2.35 -24.31
C THR A 298 6.43 -3.43 -23.59
N ILE A 299 5.71 -4.38 -22.98
CA ILE A 299 6.34 -5.47 -22.24
C ILE A 299 6.09 -6.79 -22.94
N ALA A 300 7.16 -7.35 -23.50
CA ALA A 300 7.14 -8.64 -24.16
C ALA A 300 7.01 -9.76 -23.11
N GLY A 301 5.79 -10.05 -22.66
CA GLY A 301 5.49 -11.14 -21.73
C GLY A 301 4.61 -10.75 -20.55
N ASP A 302 4.24 -11.74 -19.74
CA ASP A 302 3.49 -11.52 -18.49
C ASP A 302 4.43 -10.95 -17.42
N VAL A 303 4.27 -9.67 -17.14
CA VAL A 303 5.19 -8.90 -16.28
C VAL A 303 4.84 -9.08 -14.83
N ASN A 304 3.59 -9.46 -14.51
CA ASN A 304 3.15 -9.70 -13.14
C ASN A 304 3.53 -8.55 -12.19
N VAL A 305 3.31 -7.30 -12.62
CA VAL A 305 3.55 -6.11 -11.78
C VAL A 305 2.26 -5.73 -11.08
N THR A 306 2.34 -5.44 -9.78
CA THR A 306 1.19 -5.04 -8.98
C THR A 306 1.35 -3.62 -8.43
N LEU A 307 0.34 -2.77 -8.61
CA LEU A 307 0.18 -1.51 -7.89
C LEU A 307 -0.97 -1.67 -6.89
N ARG A 308 -0.76 -1.33 -5.61
CA ARG A 308 -1.78 -1.50 -4.56
C ARG A 308 -1.86 -0.33 -3.59
N ASN A 309 -3.08 0.09 -3.24
CA ASN A 309 -3.38 1.11 -2.23
C ASN A 309 -2.66 2.44 -2.55
N LEU A 310 -2.87 3.00 -3.73
CA LEU A 310 -2.20 4.22 -4.17
C LEU A 310 -3.20 5.26 -4.67
N VAL A 311 -2.91 6.53 -4.40
CA VAL A 311 -3.46 7.68 -5.11
C VAL A 311 -2.44 8.13 -6.15
N ILE A 312 -2.83 8.21 -7.41
CA ILE A 312 -2.00 8.72 -8.50
C ILE A 312 -2.58 10.07 -8.90
N ASP A 313 -1.90 11.15 -8.54
CA ASP A 313 -2.28 12.52 -8.87
C ASP A 313 -1.41 13.03 -10.00
N ALA A 314 -2.00 13.15 -11.19
CA ALA A 314 -1.30 13.66 -12.37
C ALA A 314 -1.15 15.19 -12.37
N ASN A 315 -1.66 15.88 -11.35
CA ASN A 315 -1.44 17.30 -11.11
C ASN A 315 -1.77 18.19 -12.33
N LYS A 316 -2.93 17.96 -12.97
CA LYS A 316 -3.41 18.71 -14.15
C LYS A 316 -3.20 20.21 -14.06
N THR A 317 -3.38 20.83 -12.90
CA THR A 317 -3.21 22.29 -12.73
C THR A 317 -1.75 22.75 -12.82
N GLY A 318 -0.80 21.87 -12.54
CA GLY A 318 0.64 22.11 -12.63
C GLY A 318 1.25 21.71 -13.98
N GLN A 319 0.54 20.95 -14.82
CA GLN A 319 1.03 20.55 -16.13
C GLN A 319 0.67 21.60 -17.17
N GLY A 320 1.68 22.16 -17.85
CA GLY A 320 1.48 23.17 -18.91
C GLY A 320 0.91 22.58 -20.22
N VAL A 321 0.58 21.29 -20.24
CA VAL A 321 0.15 20.50 -21.38
C VAL A 321 -1.17 19.77 -21.07
N ASN A 322 -1.96 19.51 -22.11
CA ASN A 322 -3.28 18.89 -21.95
C ASN A 322 -3.28 17.37 -22.16
N ASP A 323 -2.16 16.78 -22.60
CA ASP A 323 -2.11 15.39 -23.09
C ASP A 323 -1.42 14.43 -22.10
N ILE A 324 -1.63 14.66 -20.79
CA ILE A 324 -1.06 13.81 -19.73
C ILE A 324 -2.14 12.92 -19.13
N ASN A 325 -1.92 11.62 -19.23
CA ASN A 325 -2.75 10.62 -18.59
C ASN A 325 -2.28 10.35 -17.15
N GLY A 326 -3.18 9.83 -16.32
CA GLY A 326 -2.80 9.29 -15.00
C GLY A 326 -1.95 8.04 -15.15
N ILE A 327 -2.48 7.04 -15.86
CA ILE A 327 -1.77 5.79 -16.17
C ILE A 327 -1.85 5.48 -17.66
N ASP A 328 -0.70 5.20 -18.27
CA ASP A 328 -0.58 4.69 -19.65
C ASP A 328 -0.30 3.18 -19.66
N PHE A 329 -1.04 2.46 -20.52
CA PHE A 329 -0.78 1.05 -20.83
C PHE A 329 -0.44 0.88 -22.31
N ASN A 330 0.80 0.53 -22.62
CA ASN A 330 1.29 0.39 -23.98
C ASN A 330 1.60 -1.07 -24.36
N GLY A 331 0.58 -1.92 -24.42
CA GLY A 331 0.73 -3.30 -24.89
C GLY A 331 1.32 -4.20 -23.81
N VAL A 332 0.64 -4.24 -22.66
CA VAL A 332 1.13 -4.91 -21.46
C VAL A 332 0.24 -6.10 -21.06
N SER A 333 0.82 -7.11 -20.41
CA SER A 333 0.09 -8.25 -19.85
C SER A 333 0.52 -8.55 -18.42
N GLY A 334 -0.42 -9.00 -17.59
CA GLY A 334 -0.14 -9.37 -16.20
C GLY A 334 0.02 -8.17 -15.26
N VAL A 335 -0.50 -6.99 -15.63
CA VAL A 335 -0.54 -5.85 -14.70
C VAL A 335 -1.75 -5.97 -13.79
N VAL A 336 -1.55 -5.83 -12.49
CA VAL A 336 -2.61 -5.85 -11.47
C VAL A 336 -2.68 -4.49 -10.77
N LEU A 337 -3.85 -3.87 -10.78
CA LEU A 337 -4.16 -2.65 -10.03
C LEU A 337 -5.18 -2.97 -8.94
N GLU A 338 -4.88 -2.67 -7.69
CA GLU A 338 -5.78 -2.94 -6.56
C GLU A 338 -5.93 -1.72 -5.64
N ASN A 339 -7.16 -1.30 -5.35
CA ASN A 339 -7.42 -0.15 -4.47
C ASN A 339 -6.69 1.12 -4.94
N ILE A 340 -6.89 1.50 -6.20
CA ILE A 340 -6.22 2.63 -6.85
C ILE A 340 -7.19 3.81 -6.98
N ALA A 341 -6.71 5.02 -6.66
CA ALA A 341 -7.37 6.26 -7.03
C ALA A 341 -6.50 7.02 -8.05
N ILE A 342 -7.10 7.60 -9.08
CA ILE A 342 -6.41 8.40 -10.09
C ILE A 342 -7.10 9.74 -10.19
N LEU A 343 -6.34 10.81 -9.95
CA LEU A 343 -6.87 12.16 -9.81
C LEU A 343 -6.17 13.12 -10.78
N ASN A 344 -6.92 14.12 -11.23
CA ASN A 344 -6.41 15.29 -11.92
C ASN A 344 -5.50 14.95 -13.10
N ALA A 345 -5.89 14.01 -13.97
CA ALA A 345 -5.22 13.81 -15.25
C ALA A 345 -5.57 14.93 -16.23
N ALA A 346 -4.59 15.43 -16.97
CA ALA A 346 -4.84 16.47 -17.97
C ALA A 346 -5.69 15.95 -19.13
N GLN A 347 -5.49 14.69 -19.51
CA GLN A 347 -6.25 13.97 -20.52
C GLN A 347 -7.09 12.86 -19.88
N ASP A 348 -6.65 11.59 -19.88
CA ASP A 348 -7.42 10.47 -19.34
C ASP A 348 -6.90 9.98 -18.00
N GLY A 349 -7.79 9.46 -17.14
CA GLY A 349 -7.32 8.83 -15.90
C GLY A 349 -6.48 7.58 -16.20
N MET A 350 -7.04 6.65 -16.97
CA MET A 350 -6.32 5.50 -17.53
C MET A 350 -6.44 5.47 -19.05
N ALA A 351 -5.33 5.33 -19.76
CA ALA A 351 -5.30 5.23 -21.21
C ALA A 351 -4.67 3.91 -21.67
N PHE A 352 -5.41 3.17 -22.49
CA PHE A 352 -4.95 1.93 -23.11
C PHE A 352 -4.46 2.22 -24.53
N LEU A 353 -3.17 2.55 -24.66
CA LEU A 353 -2.55 3.07 -25.89
C LEU A 353 -2.00 1.98 -26.80
N GLY A 354 -1.51 0.86 -26.26
CA GLY A 354 -1.03 -0.29 -27.05
C GLY A 354 -2.14 -1.29 -27.39
N ALA A 355 -1.88 -2.27 -28.23
CA ALA A 355 -2.85 -3.35 -28.51
C ALA A 355 -2.83 -4.41 -27.38
N ASP A 356 -3.94 -5.13 -27.20
CA ASP A 356 -4.04 -6.34 -26.37
C ASP A 356 -3.62 -6.17 -24.90
N ASN A 357 -3.88 -5.01 -24.29
CA ASN A 357 -3.58 -4.79 -22.88
C ASN A 357 -4.39 -5.74 -21.98
N ASN A 358 -3.72 -6.60 -21.23
CA ASN A 358 -4.31 -7.53 -20.28
C ASN A 358 -4.02 -7.07 -18.85
N VAL A 359 -4.88 -6.18 -18.36
CA VAL A 359 -4.81 -5.56 -17.04
C VAL A 359 -5.91 -6.15 -16.15
N THR A 360 -5.56 -6.47 -14.92
CA THR A 360 -6.52 -6.90 -13.89
C THR A 360 -6.75 -5.75 -12.92
N LEU A 361 -8.00 -5.30 -12.80
CA LEU A 361 -8.42 -4.33 -11.79
C LEU A 361 -9.11 -5.09 -10.65
N LEU A 362 -8.70 -4.81 -9.41
CA LEU A 362 -9.22 -5.42 -8.19
C LEU A 362 -9.61 -4.35 -7.16
N GLY A 363 -10.52 -4.71 -6.24
CA GLY A 363 -10.90 -3.85 -5.12
C GLY A 363 -11.61 -2.58 -5.59
N LYS A 364 -11.28 -1.42 -4.99
CA LYS A 364 -11.85 -0.13 -5.40
C LYS A 364 -10.96 0.54 -6.46
N VAL A 365 -11.55 1.03 -7.54
CA VAL A 365 -10.85 1.85 -8.53
C VAL A 365 -11.60 3.17 -8.69
N GLU A 366 -11.01 4.27 -8.24
CA GLU A 366 -11.59 5.61 -8.32
C GLU A 366 -10.85 6.45 -9.35
N ILE A 367 -11.57 7.14 -10.22
CA ILE A 367 -10.98 8.03 -11.21
C ILE A 367 -11.77 9.32 -11.28
N ALA A 368 -11.10 10.44 -11.05
CA ALA A 368 -11.77 11.72 -10.96
C ALA A 368 -11.00 12.89 -11.55
N HIS A 369 -11.77 13.88 -12.00
CA HIS A 369 -11.25 15.19 -12.43
C HIS A 369 -10.31 15.14 -13.64
N SER A 370 -10.41 14.10 -14.47
CA SER A 370 -9.67 14.01 -15.73
C SER A 370 -10.17 15.04 -16.76
N GLY A 371 -9.29 15.56 -17.61
CA GLY A 371 -9.64 16.53 -18.67
C GLY A 371 -10.32 15.94 -19.90
N ARG A 372 -10.33 14.62 -20.05
CA ARG A 372 -11.06 13.86 -21.05
C ARG A 372 -11.80 12.72 -20.37
N ASP A 373 -11.37 11.47 -20.50
CA ASP A 373 -12.14 10.33 -19.99
C ASP A 373 -11.60 9.82 -18.64
N GLY A 374 -12.43 9.17 -17.84
CA GLY A 374 -11.94 8.42 -16.68
C GLY A 374 -11.08 7.24 -17.15
N ILE A 375 -11.65 6.36 -17.97
CA ILE A 375 -10.95 5.25 -18.63
C ILE A 375 -11.13 5.37 -20.15
N ASP A 376 -10.02 5.50 -20.89
CA ASP A 376 -9.97 5.26 -22.35
C ASP A 376 -9.45 3.85 -22.62
N GLY A 377 -10.37 2.89 -22.59
CA GLY A 377 -10.15 1.48 -22.88
C GLY A 377 -10.33 1.11 -24.35
N THR A 378 -10.02 2.01 -25.29
CA THR A 378 -10.20 1.74 -26.73
C THR A 378 -9.39 0.55 -27.24
N ARG A 379 -8.28 0.20 -26.57
CA ARG A 379 -7.38 -0.92 -26.91
C ARG A 379 -7.15 -1.87 -25.74
N VAL A 380 -8.20 -2.12 -24.97
CA VAL A 380 -8.20 -3.18 -23.94
C VAL A 380 -8.16 -4.55 -24.63
N GLY A 381 -7.33 -5.47 -24.15
CA GLY A 381 -7.31 -6.89 -24.54
C GLY A 381 -8.26 -7.72 -23.67
N THR A 382 -7.83 -8.89 -23.20
CA THR A 382 -8.63 -9.77 -22.32
C THR A 382 -8.60 -9.35 -20.83
N SER A 383 -8.73 -8.04 -20.57
CA SER A 383 -8.61 -7.49 -19.22
C SER A 383 -9.75 -7.92 -18.29
N GLN A 384 -9.43 -8.09 -17.00
CA GLN A 384 -10.40 -8.49 -15.98
C GLN A 384 -10.68 -7.32 -15.04
N PHE A 385 -11.88 -6.76 -15.10
CA PHE A 385 -12.27 -5.61 -14.28
C PHE A 385 -13.04 -6.04 -13.04
N ASN A 386 -12.43 -6.93 -12.24
CA ASN A 386 -13.04 -7.44 -11.00
C ASN A 386 -12.91 -6.42 -9.85
N ALA A 387 -13.30 -5.18 -10.11
CA ALA A 387 -13.24 -4.04 -9.22
C ALA A 387 -14.59 -3.30 -9.16
N ASP A 388 -14.74 -2.51 -8.10
CA ASP A 388 -15.72 -1.44 -7.97
C ASP A 388 -15.14 -0.18 -8.61
N ILE A 389 -15.45 0.03 -9.89
CA ILE A 389 -14.96 1.15 -10.68
C ILE A 389 -15.88 2.34 -10.49
N HIS A 390 -15.35 3.47 -10.03
CA HIS A 390 -16.07 4.73 -9.87
C HIS A 390 -15.37 5.85 -10.64
N CYS A 391 -15.99 6.30 -11.73
CA CYS A 391 -15.49 7.39 -12.56
C CYS A 391 -16.38 8.63 -12.40
N HIS A 392 -15.83 9.74 -11.95
CA HIS A 392 -16.65 10.93 -11.73
C HIS A 392 -15.97 12.29 -11.96
N HIS A 393 -16.78 13.30 -12.29
CA HIS A 393 -16.29 14.66 -12.50
C HIS A 393 -15.21 14.77 -13.59
N ASN A 394 -15.19 13.85 -14.55
CA ASN A 394 -14.32 13.93 -15.71
C ASN A 394 -14.94 14.88 -16.75
N THR A 395 -14.11 15.64 -17.47
CA THR A 395 -14.62 16.65 -18.42
C THR A 395 -15.24 16.01 -19.67
N GLY A 396 -14.74 14.84 -20.07
CA GLY A 396 -15.30 13.94 -21.07
C GLY A 396 -16.11 12.81 -20.42
N ARG A 397 -15.84 11.57 -20.79
CA ARG A 397 -16.66 10.40 -20.43
C ARG A 397 -16.19 9.74 -19.13
N GLY A 398 -17.04 8.92 -18.53
CA GLY A 398 -16.64 8.09 -17.39
C GLY A 398 -15.74 6.93 -17.83
N VAL A 399 -16.32 5.94 -18.49
CA VAL A 399 -15.62 4.73 -18.96
C VAL A 399 -15.86 4.53 -20.45
N VAL A 400 -14.81 4.32 -21.23
CA VAL A 400 -14.87 3.99 -22.66
C VAL A 400 -14.23 2.63 -22.89
N ILE A 401 -14.97 1.66 -23.44
CA ILE A 401 -14.44 0.33 -23.79
C ILE A 401 -14.57 0.12 -25.30
N GLY A 402 -13.43 -0.04 -25.97
CA GLY A 402 -13.32 -0.18 -27.43
C GLY A 402 -13.55 -1.59 -27.96
N ALA A 403 -13.42 -1.74 -29.29
CA ALA A 403 -13.78 -2.95 -30.04
C ALA A 403 -13.03 -4.23 -29.62
N TYR A 404 -11.79 -4.12 -29.13
CA TYR A 404 -10.84 -5.24 -29.08
C TYR A 404 -10.77 -6.02 -27.76
N GLY A 405 -11.54 -5.64 -26.74
CA GLY A 405 -11.42 -6.23 -25.41
C GLY A 405 -12.49 -7.25 -25.07
N GLN A 406 -12.25 -8.10 -24.06
CA GLN A 406 -13.33 -8.73 -23.29
C GLN A 406 -13.25 -8.16 -21.89
N VAL A 407 -14.34 -7.59 -21.37
CA VAL A 407 -14.35 -6.99 -20.04
C VAL A 407 -15.42 -7.64 -19.19
N ASN A 408 -15.00 -8.18 -18.05
CA ASN A 408 -15.89 -8.67 -17.00
C ASN A 408 -15.78 -7.73 -15.80
N ALA A 409 -16.79 -6.89 -15.62
CA ALA A 409 -16.84 -5.90 -14.56
C ALA A 409 -17.75 -6.33 -13.41
N GLY A 410 -17.26 -6.15 -12.17
CA GLY A 410 -18.09 -6.25 -10.97
C GLY A 410 -19.09 -5.11 -10.92
N PHE A 411 -18.62 -3.93 -10.54
CA PHE A 411 -19.46 -2.75 -10.43
C PHE A 411 -18.84 -1.58 -11.19
N ILE A 412 -19.63 -0.89 -12.01
CA ILE A 412 -19.24 0.36 -12.64
C ILE A 412 -20.21 1.45 -12.22
N LYS A 413 -19.69 2.50 -11.59
CA LYS A 413 -20.39 3.74 -11.28
C LYS A 413 -19.78 4.89 -12.07
N ALA A 414 -20.55 5.52 -12.93
CA ALA A 414 -20.12 6.70 -13.70
C ALA A 414 -21.03 7.88 -13.40
N GLU A 415 -20.51 8.93 -12.75
CA GLU A 415 -21.35 10.08 -12.38
C GLU A 415 -20.73 11.45 -12.56
N ASN A 416 -21.56 12.46 -12.83
CA ASN A 416 -21.12 13.86 -13.00
C ASN A 416 -20.02 14.04 -14.06
N ASN A 417 -19.96 13.19 -15.09
CA ASN A 417 -19.01 13.36 -16.19
C ASN A 417 -19.60 14.30 -17.26
N GLY A 418 -18.76 15.08 -17.94
CA GLY A 418 -19.23 16.06 -18.95
C GLY A 418 -19.78 15.42 -20.23
N GLY A 419 -19.34 14.21 -20.56
CA GLY A 419 -19.81 13.39 -21.69
C GLY A 419 -20.76 12.27 -21.25
N GLU A 420 -20.64 11.10 -21.86
CA GLU A 420 -21.35 9.89 -21.44
C GLU A 420 -20.77 9.25 -20.17
N GLY A 421 -21.61 8.59 -19.37
CA GLY A 421 -21.16 7.81 -18.23
C GLY A 421 -20.32 6.61 -18.67
N VAL A 422 -20.89 5.75 -19.52
CA VAL A 422 -20.19 4.60 -20.10
C VAL A 422 -20.40 4.58 -21.62
N VAL A 423 -19.33 4.42 -22.38
CA VAL A 423 -19.33 4.14 -23.82
C VAL A 423 -18.77 2.74 -24.04
N TRP A 424 -19.51 1.91 -24.77
CA TRP A 424 -19.20 0.51 -24.95
C TRP A 424 -19.32 0.11 -26.42
N THR A 425 -18.20 -0.01 -27.11
CA THR A 425 -18.14 -0.42 -28.52
C THR A 425 -17.47 -1.77 -28.71
N CYS A 426 -17.26 -2.53 -27.63
CA CYS A 426 -16.62 -3.83 -27.63
C CYS A 426 -17.44 -4.90 -28.38
N GLU A 427 -16.78 -5.64 -29.27
CA GLU A 427 -17.40 -6.71 -30.05
C GLU A 427 -17.45 -8.03 -29.27
N ASN A 428 -16.53 -8.26 -28.33
CA ASN A 428 -16.49 -9.52 -27.59
C ASN A 428 -17.56 -9.60 -26.48
N PRO A 429 -18.06 -10.82 -26.19
CA PRO A 429 -19.02 -11.05 -25.11
C PRO A 429 -18.51 -10.60 -23.76
N SER A 430 -19.18 -9.61 -23.17
CA SER A 430 -18.78 -8.98 -21.93
C SER A 430 -19.91 -8.95 -20.91
N TYR A 431 -19.55 -8.87 -19.63
CA TYR A 431 -20.50 -8.89 -18.52
C TYR A 431 -20.22 -7.79 -17.51
N ILE A 432 -21.24 -7.03 -17.14
CA ILE A 432 -21.21 -6.07 -16.03
C ILE A 432 -22.24 -6.54 -14.99
N HIS A 433 -21.83 -6.80 -13.75
CA HIS A 433 -22.78 -7.23 -12.72
C HIS A 433 -23.73 -6.10 -12.31
N LEU A 434 -23.18 -4.94 -11.99
CA LEU A 434 -23.94 -3.73 -11.65
C LEU A 434 -23.37 -2.52 -12.41
N LEU A 435 -24.25 -1.79 -13.09
CA LEU A 435 -23.94 -0.53 -13.76
C LEU A 435 -24.78 0.57 -13.13
N GLN A 436 -24.16 1.64 -12.67
CA GLN A 436 -24.83 2.84 -12.20
C GLN A 436 -24.31 4.07 -12.96
N CYS A 437 -25.20 4.79 -13.63
CA CYS A 437 -24.84 6.02 -14.33
C CYS A 437 -25.75 7.16 -13.91
N GLN A 438 -25.17 8.26 -13.39
CA GLN A 438 -25.94 9.37 -12.85
C GLN A 438 -25.33 10.73 -13.22
N ASP A 439 -26.17 11.71 -13.52
CA ASP A 439 -25.81 13.12 -13.71
C ASP A 439 -24.70 13.34 -14.76
N ASN A 440 -24.59 12.46 -15.77
CA ASN A 440 -23.65 12.64 -16.88
C ASN A 440 -24.20 13.63 -17.91
N GLY A 441 -23.34 14.35 -18.62
CA GLY A 441 -23.72 15.45 -19.52
C GLY A 441 -24.45 15.02 -20.79
N MET A 442 -24.19 13.80 -21.28
CA MET A 442 -24.81 13.27 -22.52
C MET A 442 -25.75 12.09 -22.27
N ALA A 443 -25.20 10.90 -22.03
CA ALA A 443 -25.95 9.66 -21.83
C ALA A 443 -25.42 8.87 -20.64
N GLY A 444 -26.26 8.02 -20.03
CA GLY A 444 -25.80 7.10 -19.01
C GLY A 444 -24.91 6.00 -19.60
N LEU A 445 -25.44 5.27 -20.57
CA LEU A 445 -24.75 4.24 -21.36
C LEU A 445 -24.91 4.52 -22.85
N HIS A 446 -23.81 4.53 -23.60
CA HIS A 446 -23.80 4.47 -25.06
C HIS A 446 -23.22 3.13 -25.47
N TYR A 447 -24.05 2.25 -26.01
CA TYR A 447 -23.67 0.93 -26.48
C TYR A 447 -23.68 0.86 -28.02
N ALA A 448 -22.57 0.44 -28.60
CA ALA A 448 -22.41 0.19 -30.03
C ALA A 448 -21.61 -1.10 -30.31
N GLY A 449 -21.62 -2.05 -29.36
CA GLY A 449 -20.91 -3.34 -29.45
C GLY A 449 -21.78 -4.49 -29.98
N ASP A 450 -21.24 -5.72 -29.97
CA ASP A 450 -21.94 -6.91 -30.47
C ASP A 450 -22.54 -7.80 -29.37
N ALA A 451 -21.98 -7.83 -28.15
CA ALA A 451 -22.55 -8.60 -27.03
C ALA A 451 -22.18 -8.06 -25.63
N LEU A 452 -23.06 -7.28 -25.01
CA LEU A 452 -22.96 -6.86 -23.61
C LEU A 452 -24.13 -7.36 -22.78
N VAL A 453 -23.82 -8.01 -21.64
CA VAL A 453 -24.81 -8.40 -20.64
C VAL A 453 -24.62 -7.59 -19.37
N ILE A 454 -25.65 -6.85 -18.97
CA ILE A 454 -25.70 -6.11 -17.71
C ILE A 454 -26.67 -6.83 -16.76
N GLY A 455 -26.18 -7.22 -15.59
CA GLY A 455 -26.99 -7.81 -14.53
C GLY A 455 -28.04 -6.80 -14.04
N THR A 456 -27.59 -5.71 -13.42
CA THR A 456 -28.44 -4.62 -12.96
C THR A 456 -27.93 -3.29 -13.48
N ALA A 457 -28.81 -2.46 -14.02
CA ALA A 457 -28.53 -1.09 -14.43
C ALA A 457 -29.36 -0.12 -13.58
N ILE A 458 -28.71 0.89 -12.99
CA ILE A 458 -29.33 1.97 -12.22
C ILE A 458 -29.01 3.29 -12.90
N MET A 459 -30.03 4.03 -13.35
CA MET A 459 -29.83 5.26 -14.13
C MET A 459 -30.74 6.39 -13.62
N PRO A 460 -30.42 7.03 -12.48
CA PRO A 460 -31.36 7.90 -11.76
C PRO A 460 -31.67 9.24 -12.42
N ASP A 461 -30.79 9.78 -13.26
CA ASP A 461 -30.96 11.01 -14.03
C ASP A 461 -29.68 11.14 -14.87
N ASN A 462 -29.74 11.40 -16.18
CA ASN A 462 -28.56 11.73 -16.99
C ASN A 462 -29.00 12.80 -17.99
N GLY A 463 -28.23 13.88 -18.17
CA GLY A 463 -28.49 14.92 -19.17
C GLY A 463 -28.93 16.29 -18.65
N VAL A 464 -28.44 16.80 -17.52
CA VAL A 464 -28.88 18.12 -17.02
C VAL A 464 -28.31 19.31 -17.85
N ILE A 465 -27.35 19.10 -18.77
CA ILE A 465 -26.59 20.21 -19.37
C ILE A 465 -26.41 20.07 -20.91
N ALA A 466 -27.47 20.23 -21.70
CA ALA A 466 -27.31 20.58 -23.12
C ALA A 466 -28.50 21.42 -23.62
N THR A 467 -28.25 22.69 -23.92
CA THR A 467 -29.28 23.67 -24.30
C THR A 467 -29.77 23.56 -25.74
N THR A 468 -29.26 22.64 -26.59
CA THR A 468 -29.73 22.52 -27.98
C THR A 468 -29.56 21.11 -28.59
N THR A 469 -30.68 20.45 -28.88
CA THR A 469 -30.93 19.49 -29.98
C THR A 469 -30.37 18.05 -29.97
N THR A 470 -29.50 17.62 -29.06
CA THR A 470 -29.10 16.20 -28.98
C THR A 470 -29.94 15.41 -27.99
N THR A 471 -30.49 14.27 -28.44
CA THR A 471 -31.38 13.39 -27.68
C THR A 471 -30.66 12.79 -26.47
N GLN A 472 -30.95 13.31 -25.28
CA GLN A 472 -30.45 12.79 -24.01
C GLN A 472 -31.17 11.48 -23.68
N CYS A 473 -30.41 10.44 -23.30
CA CYS A 473 -31.00 9.14 -23.00
C CYS A 473 -30.22 8.40 -21.90
N GLY A 474 -30.93 7.60 -21.11
CA GLY A 474 -30.29 6.70 -20.14
C GLY A 474 -29.43 5.66 -20.84
N VAL A 475 -29.93 5.12 -21.97
CA VAL A 475 -29.22 4.19 -22.84
C VAL A 475 -29.39 4.63 -24.29
N SER A 476 -28.29 4.80 -25.02
CA SER A 476 -28.21 4.92 -26.48
C SER A 476 -27.66 3.61 -27.03
N ASP A 477 -28.44 2.87 -27.81
CA ASP A 477 -28.03 1.60 -28.39
C ASP A 477 -27.97 1.66 -29.92
N GLN A 478 -26.79 1.36 -30.49
CA GLN A 478 -26.53 1.16 -31.92
C GLN A 478 -25.96 -0.23 -32.22
N GLY A 479 -25.80 -1.07 -31.21
CA GLY A 479 -25.12 -2.35 -31.27
C GLY A 479 -26.06 -3.53 -31.55
N LYS A 480 -25.53 -4.74 -31.36
CA LYS A 480 -26.30 -5.99 -31.38
C LYS A 480 -26.31 -6.60 -29.98
N HIS A 481 -27.38 -7.31 -29.65
CA HIS A 481 -27.46 -8.18 -28.45
C HIS A 481 -27.15 -7.54 -27.08
N LEU A 482 -27.50 -6.27 -26.85
CA LEU A 482 -27.49 -5.71 -25.49
C LEU A 482 -28.54 -6.41 -24.61
N ARG A 483 -28.12 -7.00 -23.48
CA ARG A 483 -29.06 -7.61 -22.52
C ARG A 483 -28.95 -6.95 -21.15
N ILE A 484 -30.00 -6.26 -20.73
CA ILE A 484 -30.14 -5.71 -19.37
C ILE A 484 -31.14 -6.56 -18.62
N ARG A 485 -30.72 -7.25 -17.55
CA ARG A 485 -31.66 -8.10 -16.78
C ARG A 485 -32.60 -7.25 -15.94
N THR A 486 -32.05 -6.33 -15.15
CA THR A 486 -32.82 -5.43 -14.30
C THR A 486 -32.46 -3.99 -14.61
N LEU A 487 -33.42 -3.16 -14.98
CA LEU A 487 -33.27 -1.72 -15.09
C LEU A 487 -34.07 -1.04 -13.97
N ALA A 488 -33.37 -0.31 -13.11
CA ALA A 488 -33.95 0.55 -12.09
C ALA A 488 -33.67 2.02 -12.42
N ASN A 489 -34.71 2.85 -12.34
CA ASN A 489 -34.60 4.30 -12.42
C ASN A 489 -35.32 4.87 -11.20
N PRO A 490 -34.66 4.91 -10.03
CA PRO A 490 -35.29 5.47 -8.85
C PRO A 490 -35.58 6.94 -9.14
N SER A 491 -36.86 7.31 -9.21
CA SER A 491 -37.25 8.71 -9.29
C SER A 491 -36.63 9.46 -8.12
N ARG A 492 -35.94 10.56 -8.40
CA ARG A 492 -35.55 11.51 -7.35
C ARG A 492 -36.85 12.04 -6.74
N GLU A 493 -37.15 11.67 -5.50
CA GLU A 493 -38.31 12.17 -4.76
C GLU A 493 -38.07 13.67 -4.46
N GLY A 494 -38.40 14.53 -5.41
CA GLY A 494 -38.31 15.98 -5.31
C GLY A 494 -39.18 16.63 -6.37
N ALA A 495 -40.25 17.33 -5.96
CA ALA A 495 -41.36 17.75 -6.80
C ALA A 495 -41.07 18.88 -7.82
N ASP A 496 -39.82 19.36 -7.94
CA ASP A 496 -39.55 20.66 -8.58
C ASP A 496 -38.64 20.66 -9.80
N ILE A 497 -38.21 19.51 -10.34
CA ILE A 497 -37.44 19.50 -11.60
C ILE A 497 -38.14 18.65 -12.66
N VAL A 498 -38.58 19.32 -13.72
CA VAL A 498 -39.20 18.76 -14.92
C VAL A 498 -38.14 18.02 -15.75
N HIS A 499 -37.51 16.97 -15.19
CA HIS A 499 -36.67 16.04 -15.95
C HIS A 499 -37.57 15.09 -16.74
N ASN A 500 -38.16 15.61 -17.83
CA ASN A 500 -39.19 14.93 -18.61
C ASN A 500 -38.67 13.86 -19.58
N GLN A 501 -37.40 13.41 -19.52
CA GLN A 501 -36.89 12.43 -20.48
C GLN A 501 -36.09 11.30 -19.84
N LYS A 502 -36.82 10.39 -19.18
CA LYS A 502 -36.40 9.02 -18.86
C LYS A 502 -36.45 8.12 -20.10
N THR A 503 -35.82 8.52 -21.20
CA THR A 503 -35.93 7.81 -22.48
C THR A 503 -34.82 6.78 -22.64
N LEU A 504 -35.21 5.52 -22.89
CA LEU A 504 -34.35 4.51 -23.48
C LEU A 504 -34.41 4.69 -25.00
N TYR A 505 -33.28 4.98 -25.63
CA TYR A 505 -33.19 5.10 -27.08
C TYR A 505 -32.51 3.85 -27.65
N PHE A 506 -33.32 2.94 -28.18
CA PHE A 506 -32.82 1.84 -29.00
C PHE A 506 -32.83 2.34 -30.45
N GLY A 507 -31.66 2.59 -31.02
CA GLY A 507 -31.53 2.95 -32.43
C GLY A 507 -31.82 1.76 -33.35
N ASN A 508 -31.09 1.65 -34.46
CA ASN A 508 -31.23 0.53 -35.40
C ASN A 508 -30.70 -0.83 -34.87
N SER A 509 -30.60 -0.99 -33.54
CA SER A 509 -30.05 -2.20 -32.92
C SER A 509 -30.91 -3.44 -33.15
N ILE A 510 -30.26 -4.56 -33.46
CA ILE A 510 -30.93 -5.86 -33.66
C ILE A 510 -30.69 -6.71 -32.41
N GLY A 511 -31.76 -7.10 -31.73
CA GLY A 511 -31.71 -8.11 -30.68
C GLY A 511 -31.40 -7.60 -29.26
N ALA A 512 -31.58 -6.31 -28.97
CA ALA A 512 -31.55 -5.81 -27.60
C ALA A 512 -32.71 -6.37 -26.76
N VAL A 513 -32.42 -6.81 -25.54
CA VAL A 513 -33.41 -7.41 -24.61
C VAL A 513 -33.28 -6.77 -23.23
N VAL A 514 -34.34 -6.11 -22.78
CA VAL A 514 -34.50 -5.69 -21.39
C VAL A 514 -35.49 -6.64 -20.72
N GLN A 515 -35.03 -7.43 -19.75
CA GLN A 515 -35.88 -8.48 -19.16
C GLN A 515 -36.84 -7.94 -18.10
N THR A 516 -36.44 -6.95 -17.31
CA THR A 516 -37.25 -6.39 -16.23
C THR A 516 -36.98 -4.89 -16.08
N VAL A 517 -38.05 -4.10 -16.10
CA VAL A 517 -38.03 -2.65 -15.85
C VAL A 517 -38.84 -2.40 -14.58
N ASN A 518 -38.20 -1.89 -13.53
CA ASN A 518 -38.83 -1.73 -12.21
C ASN A 518 -39.42 -0.33 -11.95
N ASP A 519 -39.45 0.56 -12.96
CA ASP A 519 -39.97 1.93 -12.82
C ASP A 519 -41.30 2.12 -13.60
N THR A 520 -42.28 2.77 -12.95
CA THR A 520 -43.57 3.14 -13.53
C THR A 520 -43.50 4.35 -14.47
N ALA A 521 -42.40 5.11 -14.47
CA ALA A 521 -42.24 6.34 -15.24
C ALA A 521 -41.48 6.19 -16.58
N THR A 522 -40.98 5.00 -16.92
CA THR A 522 -40.17 4.81 -18.14
C THR A 522 -41.05 4.82 -19.40
N GLN A 523 -40.94 5.87 -20.22
CA GLN A 523 -41.52 5.89 -21.57
C GLN A 523 -40.52 5.29 -22.56
N VAL A 524 -40.95 4.26 -23.29
CA VAL A 524 -40.21 3.68 -24.41
C VAL A 524 -40.59 4.47 -25.66
N ASN A 525 -39.77 5.43 -26.05
CA ASN A 525 -40.00 6.22 -27.24
C ASN A 525 -39.20 5.64 -28.40
N GLN A 526 -39.94 5.20 -29.44
CA GLN A 526 -39.48 4.77 -30.76
C GLN A 526 -38.73 3.42 -30.80
N VAL A 527 -39.40 2.42 -31.34
CA VAL A 527 -38.79 1.20 -31.92
C VAL A 527 -38.87 1.38 -33.43
N ALA A 528 -37.77 1.28 -34.16
CA ALA A 528 -37.79 1.46 -35.60
C ALA A 528 -38.64 0.37 -36.28
N SER A 529 -39.23 0.69 -37.44
CA SER A 529 -40.04 -0.24 -38.22
C SER A 529 -39.26 -1.52 -38.54
N GLY A 530 -39.77 -2.69 -38.12
CA GLY A 530 -39.17 -4.00 -38.37
C GLY A 530 -38.38 -4.62 -37.21
N GLN A 531 -38.31 -3.97 -36.05
CA GLN A 531 -37.64 -4.49 -34.86
C GLN A 531 -38.62 -5.05 -33.82
N THR A 532 -38.23 -6.11 -33.13
CA THR A 532 -38.96 -6.65 -31.97
C THR A 532 -38.23 -6.25 -30.70
N LEU A 533 -38.62 -5.13 -30.08
CA LEU A 533 -38.23 -4.85 -28.70
C LEU A 533 -39.04 -5.78 -27.80
N ASN A 534 -38.44 -6.90 -27.41
CA ASN A 534 -39.03 -7.82 -26.43
C ASN A 534 -38.88 -7.21 -25.04
N ILE A 535 -39.66 -6.17 -24.74
CA ILE A 535 -39.91 -5.80 -23.36
C ILE A 535 -40.81 -6.90 -22.81
N PHE A 536 -40.21 -7.84 -22.10
CA PHE A 536 -40.97 -8.66 -21.19
C PHE A 536 -41.39 -7.73 -20.06
N ASN A 537 -42.45 -6.94 -20.27
CA ASN A 537 -43.14 -6.25 -19.20
C ASN A 537 -43.92 -7.31 -18.43
N THR A 538 -43.18 -8.11 -17.69
CA THR A 538 -43.70 -9.15 -16.84
C THR A 538 -44.17 -8.52 -15.53
N ARG A 539 -45.21 -7.67 -15.63
CA ARG A 539 -46.22 -7.67 -14.56
C ARG A 539 -46.88 -9.05 -14.42
N ARG A 540 -46.56 -10.01 -15.29
CA ARG A 540 -46.81 -11.45 -15.13
C ARG A 540 -45.84 -12.26 -16.00
N ASN A 541 -44.74 -12.71 -15.41
CA ASN A 541 -44.07 -14.02 -15.63
C ASN A 541 -42.64 -13.95 -15.09
N LEU A 542 -42.46 -14.65 -13.98
CA LEU A 542 -41.25 -14.80 -13.20
C LEU A 542 -40.21 -15.65 -13.94
N LEU A 543 -39.01 -15.10 -14.14
CA LEU A 543 -37.76 -15.87 -14.21
C LEU A 543 -36.69 -15.09 -13.41
N GLY A 544 -36.07 -15.77 -12.44
CA GLY A 544 -35.30 -15.21 -11.31
C GLY A 544 -33.95 -14.56 -11.63
N PRO A 545 -33.35 -13.85 -10.64
CA PRO A 545 -32.57 -14.52 -9.60
C PRO A 545 -32.85 -14.02 -8.16
N LYS A 546 -32.25 -14.71 -7.16
CA LYS A 546 -32.26 -14.47 -5.70
C LYS A 546 -33.25 -13.40 -5.21
N ILE A 547 -34.43 -13.86 -4.78
CA ILE A 547 -35.44 -12.99 -4.18
C ILE A 547 -35.12 -12.84 -2.69
N ILE A 548 -34.70 -11.65 -2.26
CA ILE A 548 -34.83 -11.22 -0.87
C ILE A 548 -36.16 -10.47 -0.81
N GLU A 549 -37.22 -11.14 -0.37
CA GLU A 549 -38.51 -10.49 -0.17
C GLU A 549 -38.52 -9.87 1.24
N ARG A 550 -38.52 -8.54 1.32
CA ARG A 550 -38.63 -7.78 2.57
C ARG A 550 -40.06 -7.27 2.71
N ARG A 551 -40.83 -7.78 3.68
CA ARG A 551 -42.15 -7.23 4.03
C ARG A 551 -42.17 -6.77 5.49
N SER A 552 -42.59 -5.53 5.70
CA SER A 552 -42.90 -4.96 7.02
C SER A 552 -44.41 -4.88 7.17
N TYR A 553 -44.95 -5.34 8.30
CA TYR A 553 -46.38 -5.26 8.58
C TYR A 553 -46.62 -4.50 9.89
N SER A 554 -47.30 -3.36 9.82
CA SER A 554 -47.76 -2.62 11.01
C SER A 554 -49.29 -2.66 11.05
N GLY A 555 -49.83 -3.48 11.96
CA GLY A 555 -51.28 -3.55 12.18
C GLY A 555 -51.64 -4.44 13.37
N SER A 556 -52.37 -3.87 14.32
CA SER A 556 -52.99 -4.59 15.44
C SER A 556 -54.12 -5.48 14.92
N LEU A 557 -53.91 -6.80 14.94
CA LEU A 557 -54.94 -7.81 14.69
C LEU A 557 -55.59 -8.19 16.02
N THR A 558 -56.75 -7.59 16.31
CA THR A 558 -57.62 -8.04 17.40
C THR A 558 -58.68 -9.00 16.84
N GLU A 559 -58.65 -10.22 17.36
CA GLU A 559 -59.67 -11.28 17.41
C GLU A 559 -60.88 -11.16 16.46
N HIS A 560 -60.87 -11.92 15.36
CA HIS A 560 -61.87 -12.96 15.04
C HIS A 560 -61.66 -13.49 13.61
N ASN A 561 -61.73 -14.83 13.48
CA ASN A 561 -61.63 -15.65 12.27
C ASN A 561 -60.24 -15.78 11.64
N ALA A 562 -59.69 -16.99 11.77
CA ALA A 562 -58.55 -17.46 11.01
C ALA A 562 -58.82 -17.32 9.50
N ILE A 563 -58.30 -16.27 8.89
CA ILE A 563 -58.23 -16.15 7.43
C ILE A 563 -56.91 -16.82 7.02
N PRO A 564 -56.92 -17.92 6.24
CA PRO A 564 -55.70 -18.54 5.75
C PRO A 564 -55.10 -17.63 4.67
N TYR A 565 -54.14 -16.79 5.04
CA TYR A 565 -53.38 -16.00 4.08
C TYR A 565 -52.37 -16.91 3.38
N GLY A 566 -52.82 -17.54 2.31
CA GLY A 566 -52.00 -18.37 1.44
C GLY A 566 -50.99 -17.55 0.63
N PHE A 567 -49.70 -17.88 0.76
CA PHE A 567 -48.66 -17.54 -0.20
C PHE A 567 -49.09 -17.95 -1.62
N ARG A 568 -49.21 -17.04 -2.58
CA ARG A 568 -49.48 -17.47 -3.97
C ARG A 568 -48.22 -18.06 -4.63
N PRO A 569 -48.36 -19.07 -5.50
CA PRO A 569 -47.29 -20.01 -5.84
C PRO A 569 -46.16 -19.37 -6.67
N ILE A 570 -44.91 -19.65 -6.28
CA ILE A 570 -43.73 -19.53 -7.14
C ILE A 570 -43.54 -20.91 -7.79
N GLN A 571 -43.80 -21.04 -9.09
CA GLN A 571 -43.50 -22.26 -9.84
C GLN A 571 -42.07 -22.19 -10.35
N CYS A 572 -41.11 -22.76 -9.62
CA CYS A 572 -39.80 -23.09 -10.16
C CYS A 572 -39.23 -24.31 -9.40
N PRO A 573 -38.78 -25.38 -10.07
CA PRO A 573 -38.48 -26.64 -9.38
C PRO A 573 -37.26 -26.59 -8.46
N ASP A 574 -36.27 -25.71 -8.66
CA ASP A 574 -34.94 -25.85 -8.02
C ASP A 574 -34.33 -24.50 -7.56
N ILE A 575 -34.79 -23.92 -6.43
CA ILE A 575 -34.27 -22.63 -5.93
C ILE A 575 -33.99 -22.65 -4.41
N TYR A 576 -32.84 -22.08 -4.03
CA TYR A 576 -32.50 -21.55 -2.71
C TYR A 576 -33.20 -20.21 -2.47
N GLY A 577 -34.03 -20.08 -1.42
CA GLY A 577 -34.71 -18.83 -1.07
C GLY A 577 -34.44 -18.40 0.38
N ALA A 578 -34.18 -17.10 0.59
CA ALA A 578 -34.12 -16.49 1.91
C ALA A 578 -35.30 -15.53 2.09
N VAL A 579 -36.09 -15.72 3.16
CA VAL A 579 -37.29 -14.94 3.47
C VAL A 579 -37.06 -14.23 4.80
N HIS A 580 -37.19 -12.90 4.79
CA HIS A 580 -37.03 -12.08 6.00
C HIS A 580 -38.39 -11.51 6.40
N ILE A 581 -38.86 -11.84 7.60
CA ILE A 581 -40.15 -11.40 8.14
C ILE A 581 -39.88 -10.48 9.35
N PHE A 582 -40.37 -9.25 9.29
CA PHE A 582 -40.24 -8.26 10.37
C PHE A 582 -41.60 -7.95 10.98
N ASP A 583 -41.60 -7.53 12.25
CA ASP A 583 -42.76 -7.01 12.99
C ASP A 583 -43.94 -7.99 13.13
N VAL A 584 -43.63 -9.23 13.52
CA VAL A 584 -44.64 -10.28 13.69
C VAL A 584 -45.39 -10.09 15.01
N GLY A 585 -46.73 -10.09 14.95
CA GLY A 585 -47.61 -10.04 16.11
C GLY A 585 -47.76 -11.38 16.86
N VAL A 586 -48.57 -11.37 17.93
CA VAL A 586 -48.60 -12.34 19.05
C VAL A 586 -48.69 -13.85 18.71
N ASN A 587 -49.23 -14.24 17.55
CA ASN A 587 -49.25 -15.64 17.09
C ASN A 587 -49.03 -15.71 15.58
N TYR A 588 -48.06 -16.53 15.13
CA TYR A 588 -47.77 -16.71 13.71
C TYR A 588 -47.73 -18.20 13.33
N TYR A 589 -48.42 -18.55 12.25
CA TYR A 589 -48.52 -19.94 11.78
C TYR A 589 -47.76 -20.09 10.47
N VAL A 590 -46.71 -20.90 10.48
CA VAL A 590 -45.96 -21.26 9.27
C VAL A 590 -46.60 -22.51 8.68
N THR A 591 -47.53 -22.35 7.73
CA THR A 591 -48.21 -23.50 7.10
C THR A 591 -47.70 -23.77 5.69
N ASP A 592 -47.70 -25.05 5.32
CA ASP A 592 -47.21 -25.57 4.04
C ASP A 592 -48.25 -25.49 2.91
N THR A 593 -49.27 -24.66 3.05
CA THR A 593 -50.41 -24.66 2.12
C THR A 593 -50.01 -24.28 0.69
N ASN A 594 -48.77 -23.82 0.45
CA ASN A 594 -48.32 -23.37 -0.87
C ASN A 594 -46.91 -23.80 -1.30
N LEU A 595 -46.21 -24.65 -0.55
CA LEU A 595 -44.85 -25.10 -0.90
C LEU A 595 -44.81 -26.52 -1.47
N THR A 596 -45.94 -27.19 -1.71
CA THR A 596 -46.01 -28.60 -2.19
C THR A 596 -45.24 -28.92 -3.48
N ARG A 597 -44.76 -27.93 -4.24
CA ARG A 597 -44.05 -28.10 -5.54
C ARG A 597 -42.52 -27.96 -5.53
N SER A 598 -41.85 -27.70 -4.40
CA SER A 598 -40.37 -27.69 -4.38
C SER A 598 -39.77 -29.10 -4.46
N SER A 599 -38.64 -29.23 -5.16
CA SER A 599 -37.93 -30.51 -5.32
C SER A 599 -37.15 -30.89 -4.04
N ASN A 600 -36.80 -32.18 -3.92
CA ASN A 600 -35.88 -32.63 -2.88
C ASN A 600 -34.56 -31.87 -3.00
N GLY A 601 -34.04 -31.34 -1.88
CA GLY A 601 -32.80 -30.57 -1.84
C GLY A 601 -32.97 -29.06 -1.90
N SER A 602 -34.19 -28.54 -2.03
CA SER A 602 -34.45 -27.10 -1.90
C SER A 602 -34.11 -26.60 -0.48
N GLN A 603 -33.43 -25.45 -0.37
CA GLN A 603 -33.12 -24.80 0.90
C GLN A 603 -33.96 -23.53 1.11
N LEU A 604 -34.46 -23.36 2.34
CA LEU A 604 -35.23 -22.22 2.80
C LEU A 604 -34.54 -21.62 4.02
N GLU A 605 -34.12 -20.37 3.93
CA GLU A 605 -33.65 -19.58 5.07
C GLU A 605 -34.75 -18.61 5.51
N LEU A 606 -35.05 -18.57 6.80
CA LEU A 606 -36.08 -17.75 7.41
C LEU A 606 -35.45 -16.92 8.51
N ARG A 607 -35.36 -15.61 8.31
CA ARG A 607 -35.02 -14.65 9.37
C ARG A 607 -36.29 -14.00 9.89
N ILE A 608 -36.55 -14.11 11.19
CA ILE A 608 -37.74 -13.53 11.81
C ILE A 608 -37.31 -12.61 12.95
N SER A 609 -37.70 -11.34 12.84
CA SER A 609 -37.50 -10.32 13.88
C SER A 609 -38.83 -10.07 14.58
N ALA A 610 -38.90 -10.38 15.88
CA ALA A 610 -40.13 -10.27 16.65
C ALA A 610 -40.22 -8.90 17.36
N SER A 611 -41.26 -8.12 17.07
CA SER A 611 -41.53 -6.83 17.75
C SER A 611 -42.37 -6.99 19.02
N ALA A 612 -42.79 -8.22 19.33
CA ALA A 612 -43.49 -8.65 20.54
C ALA A 612 -43.14 -10.11 20.83
N ASP A 613 -43.58 -10.69 21.95
CA ASP A 613 -43.42 -12.12 22.19
C ASP A 613 -44.36 -12.89 21.25
N VAL A 614 -43.80 -13.81 20.46
CA VAL A 614 -44.52 -14.54 19.39
C VAL A 614 -44.42 -16.03 19.62
N ASN A 615 -45.55 -16.74 19.54
CA ASN A 615 -45.54 -18.18 19.38
C ASN A 615 -45.56 -18.54 17.89
N LEU A 616 -44.44 -19.05 17.38
CA LEU A 616 -44.33 -19.65 16.06
C LEU A 616 -44.87 -21.08 16.08
N ASN A 617 -45.97 -21.30 15.39
CA ASN A 617 -46.55 -22.61 15.22
C ASN A 617 -46.16 -23.17 13.84
N TRP A 618 -45.36 -24.23 13.83
CA TRP A 618 -44.92 -24.88 12.61
C TRP A 618 -45.98 -25.84 12.07
N GLY A 619 -46.21 -25.82 10.76
CA GLY A 619 -47.07 -26.78 10.09
C GLY A 619 -46.54 -28.20 10.19
N SER A 620 -47.42 -29.19 9.99
CA SER A 620 -47.12 -30.62 10.20
C SER A 620 -46.02 -31.22 9.31
N SER A 621 -45.57 -30.49 8.30
CA SER A 621 -44.47 -30.86 7.39
C SER A 621 -43.10 -30.31 7.80
N TYR A 622 -43.02 -29.41 8.77
CA TYR A 622 -41.76 -28.94 9.33
C TYR A 622 -41.30 -29.88 10.45
N ARG A 623 -40.07 -30.38 10.33
CA ARG A 623 -39.48 -31.35 11.24
C ARG A 623 -38.13 -30.87 11.74
N GLY A 624 -37.80 -31.27 12.95
CA GLY A 624 -36.46 -31.10 13.49
C GLY A 624 -35.45 -31.92 12.70
N ALA A 625 -34.17 -31.71 12.97
CA ALA A 625 -33.09 -32.52 12.39
C ALA A 625 -33.24 -34.02 12.70
N ASP A 626 -33.94 -34.36 13.80
CA ASP A 626 -34.28 -35.71 14.23
C ASP A 626 -35.47 -36.34 13.49
N GLY A 627 -36.15 -35.56 12.64
CA GLY A 627 -37.32 -35.99 11.88
C GLY A 627 -38.63 -36.03 12.67
N ASN A 628 -38.66 -35.54 13.92
CA ASN A 628 -39.92 -35.31 14.63
C ASN A 628 -40.55 -33.98 14.22
N PRO A 629 -41.89 -33.80 14.30
CA PRO A 629 -42.52 -32.50 14.08
C PRO A 629 -41.89 -31.42 14.95
N LEU A 630 -41.61 -30.24 14.38
CA LEU A 630 -41.07 -29.12 15.15
C LEU A 630 -42.11 -28.64 16.17
N PRO A 631 -41.77 -28.58 17.48
CA PRO A 631 -42.66 -28.01 18.48
C PRO A 631 -42.82 -26.50 18.25
N ALA A 632 -43.92 -25.92 18.74
CA ALA A 632 -44.09 -24.47 18.71
C ALA A 632 -42.87 -23.78 19.33
N THR A 633 -42.35 -22.76 18.66
CA THR A 633 -41.16 -22.02 19.08
C THR A 633 -41.60 -20.68 19.66
N GLN A 634 -41.28 -20.43 20.93
CA GLN A 634 -41.56 -19.14 21.55
C GLN A 634 -40.40 -18.18 21.26
N MET A 635 -40.71 -17.07 20.59
CA MET A 635 -39.78 -15.98 20.29
C MET A 635 -40.01 -14.83 21.26
N GLN A 636 -38.92 -14.23 21.75
CA GLN A 636 -38.98 -13.06 22.62
C GLN A 636 -38.85 -11.76 21.83
N THR A 637 -39.53 -10.72 22.33
CA THR A 637 -39.47 -9.36 21.79
C THR A 637 -38.03 -8.87 21.64
N GLY A 638 -37.69 -8.32 20.47
CA GLY A 638 -36.38 -7.71 20.20
C GLY A 638 -35.26 -8.70 19.84
N GLN A 639 -35.57 -9.99 19.65
CA GLN A 639 -34.61 -10.98 19.15
C GLN A 639 -34.86 -11.35 17.69
N ASP A 640 -33.76 -11.55 16.97
CA ASP A 640 -33.74 -12.09 15.61
C ASP A 640 -33.48 -13.60 15.68
N TYR A 641 -34.28 -14.38 14.96
CA TYR A 641 -34.11 -15.82 14.87
C TYR A 641 -33.93 -16.22 13.40
N ASP A 642 -32.87 -16.99 13.15
CA ASP A 642 -32.54 -17.52 11.84
C ASP A 642 -32.79 -19.02 11.82
N PHE A 643 -33.60 -19.48 10.87
CA PHE A 643 -33.88 -20.89 10.64
C PHE A 643 -33.51 -21.27 9.22
N ALA A 644 -32.73 -22.33 9.05
CA ALA A 644 -32.45 -22.91 7.75
C ALA A 644 -33.13 -24.27 7.63
N PHE A 645 -33.81 -24.52 6.53
CA PHE A 645 -34.51 -25.77 6.26
C PHE A 645 -34.08 -26.36 4.93
N ILE A 646 -34.00 -27.68 4.85
CA ILE A 646 -33.85 -28.42 3.60
C ILE A 646 -35.06 -29.31 3.36
N ARG A 647 -35.58 -29.33 2.13
CA ARG A 647 -36.69 -30.21 1.78
C ARG A 647 -36.21 -31.63 1.51
N ARG A 648 -36.79 -32.61 2.19
CA ARG A 648 -36.69 -34.04 1.85
C ARG A 648 -38.08 -34.67 1.81
N ALA A 649 -38.45 -35.15 0.63
CA ALA A 649 -39.79 -35.59 0.28
C ALA A 649 -40.87 -34.52 0.57
N ALA A 650 -41.89 -34.87 1.33
CA ALA A 650 -42.98 -33.97 1.69
C ALA A 650 -42.70 -33.10 2.92
N ASN A 651 -41.48 -33.15 3.48
CA ASN A 651 -41.15 -32.47 4.74
C ASN A 651 -39.95 -31.52 4.60
N TRP A 652 -39.95 -30.47 5.40
CA TRP A 652 -38.84 -29.54 5.59
C TRP A 652 -38.10 -29.87 6.88
N PHE A 653 -36.79 -30.12 6.80
CA PHE A 653 -35.96 -30.50 7.94
C PHE A 653 -35.09 -29.32 8.35
N LEU A 654 -35.15 -28.94 9.63
CA LEU A 654 -34.27 -27.92 10.18
C LEU A 654 -32.81 -28.36 10.05
N ILE A 655 -31.99 -27.47 9.49
CA ILE A 655 -30.54 -27.60 9.41
C ILE A 655 -29.99 -26.95 10.69
N PRO A 656 -29.22 -27.68 11.51
CA PRO A 656 -28.65 -27.16 12.76
C PRO A 656 -27.74 -25.95 12.55
#